data_AF-A0A8C1UXR7-F1
#
_entry.id   AF-A0A8C1UXR7-F1
#
_cell.length_a   1.000
_cell.length_b   1.000
_cell.length_c   1.000
_cell.angle_alpha   90.00
_cell.angle_beta   90.00
_cell.angle_gamma   90.00
#
_symmetry.space_group_name_H-M   'P 1'
#
loop_
_entity.id
_entity.type
_entity.pdbx_description
1 polymer ?
#
loop_
_entity_poly.entity_id
_entity_poly.type
_entity_poly.pdbx_seq_one_letter_code
_entity_poly.pdbx_strand_id
1 'polypeptide(L)'
;MVSKPGASPATEHCDSSQLIMSSLSVNSELVFYITGKKVCFHYRYCNDGQLIFLFLLSTNTEHQNLNILLSFFLGNLCRCTGYRWIIDGFKTFCDVRTISGELFRMDNVLPLDPTQDLIFPPELLQKTEQVFFQGEKVRWISPADLKDLIKLKAEYPNAPLLVGNTTIRTVHPLVIYVNPTTLLYLGVNLRAGCSLSILNDVLLRGIEKLGPEKSKVYQALVQTLQCLVGKQIRNMSVSKKTNCCKELRGTDGLENLKFIFGLYLYIISYNILIVIFKLLVEGTQLLEEEISVPPTAPGGREEYHKSLVLRFFFKLYTQVLLELQQKVGMHDIGPVGRPNVHQAALQQTTGEAVYYDDLPAVKGELFVSVVTSTMVHAKIISIDAPVALATSGVITFISAKDVPGQNRRLWFNNPEELFAEKEVICVGQIIGTIVAETREQAKRVAEKILHNGVPNKIIFAPKRKLERGNEEEGFEKADHILKGELYMGGQEHFYMETQGLIAIPKGEAGEMEPYVASQHAAFTQEVVGITLGIDSNKITCHVKRLGGGFGVKVMKIGSLSAITATATYKTSRAVRCVLERGDDMLFTSGSNGGCTLDESSFLILIIRNCKLDLPSYTAFHGFGGPQELTNIESVLHEVAARCGLPAHLVRDINMYKDEKCYTHHKQLFSPHDMVQCWNECLEKSDYTHRCLSIEQFNAHNHWKKRGISTIPLKFRIGFSKGFYNQVVWFT
;
A
#
# COMPACT_ATOMS: atom_id res chain seq x y z
N MET A 1 0.51 36.21 -45.30
CA MET A 1 -0.44 36.64 -46.34
C MET A 1 -0.98 35.39 -47.02
N VAL A 2 -2.32 35.25 -46.98
CA VAL A 2 -3.22 34.59 -47.97
C VAL A 2 -3.02 33.09 -48.25
N SER A 3 -3.99 32.17 -48.27
CA SER A 3 -5.34 31.95 -47.71
C SER A 3 -5.84 30.60 -48.30
N LYS A 4 -6.71 29.90 -47.55
CA LYS A 4 -7.73 28.85 -47.88
C LYS A 4 -8.12 28.59 -49.37
N PRO A 5 -8.66 27.39 -49.68
CA PRO A 5 -10.12 27.06 -49.55
C PRO A 5 -10.35 25.68 -48.88
N GLY A 6 -11.49 25.28 -48.31
CA GLY A 6 -12.89 25.73 -48.40
C GLY A 6 -13.78 24.55 -48.79
N ALA A 7 -14.59 24.05 -47.85
CA ALA A 7 -15.48 22.86 -47.95
C ALA A 7 -16.91 23.18 -48.40
N SER A 8 -17.69 22.18 -48.84
CA SER A 8 -19.17 22.07 -48.69
C SER A 8 -19.69 20.66 -49.13
N PRO A 9 -20.96 20.25 -48.86
CA PRO A 9 -21.27 19.03 -48.09
C PRO A 9 -22.23 18.04 -48.79
N ALA A 10 -22.47 16.86 -48.19
CA ALA A 10 -23.60 15.99 -48.54
C ALA A 10 -24.26 15.41 -47.27
N THR A 11 -25.58 15.58 -47.24
CA THR A 11 -26.58 15.19 -46.24
C THR A 11 -27.04 13.75 -46.43
N GLU A 12 -27.14 12.97 -45.35
CA GLU A 12 -27.84 11.68 -45.33
C GLU A 12 -29.19 11.79 -44.62
N HIS A 13 -30.23 11.38 -45.34
CA HIS A 13 -31.54 10.99 -44.82
C HIS A 13 -31.50 9.49 -44.48
N CYS A 14 -32.05 9.09 -43.33
CA CYS A 14 -32.37 7.69 -43.06
C CYS A 14 -33.81 7.59 -42.55
N ASP A 15 -34.62 6.88 -43.33
CA ASP A 15 -36.00 6.50 -43.05
C ASP A 15 -36.09 5.35 -42.05
N SER A 16 -37.21 5.35 -41.35
CA SER A 16 -37.66 4.44 -40.29
C SER A 16 -38.33 3.14 -40.79
N SER A 17 -38.49 2.20 -39.86
CA SER A 17 -39.43 1.04 -39.78
C SER A 17 -38.88 -0.37 -40.15
N GLN A 18 -39.13 -1.49 -39.45
CA GLN A 18 -39.77 -1.81 -38.15
C GLN A 18 -39.61 -3.34 -37.84
N LEU A 19 -39.84 -3.73 -36.57
CA LEU A 19 -40.27 -5.05 -35.99
C LEU A 19 -39.20 -6.14 -35.71
N ILE A 20 -38.70 -6.30 -34.46
CA ILE A 20 -39.27 -6.89 -33.22
C ILE A 20 -39.23 -8.44 -33.18
N MET A 21 -38.37 -9.00 -32.32
CA MET A 21 -38.77 -10.00 -31.31
C MET A 21 -37.76 -10.09 -30.15
N SER A 22 -38.33 -10.38 -29.00
CA SER A 22 -37.89 -10.13 -27.62
C SER A 22 -36.94 -11.17 -27.02
N SER A 23 -35.94 -10.72 -26.26
CA SER A 23 -35.40 -11.45 -25.11
C SER A 23 -35.01 -10.45 -24.01
N LEU A 24 -35.74 -10.48 -22.90
CA LEU A 24 -35.54 -9.66 -21.71
C LEU A 24 -34.17 -9.95 -21.06
N SER A 25 -33.20 -9.09 -21.32
CA SER A 25 -32.09 -8.82 -20.41
C SER A 25 -32.35 -7.46 -19.76
N VAL A 26 -32.48 -7.41 -18.44
CA VAL A 26 -32.50 -6.15 -17.69
C VAL A 26 -31.07 -5.62 -17.65
N ASN A 27 -30.65 -5.02 -18.76
CA ASN A 27 -29.54 -4.09 -18.85
C ASN A 27 -30.13 -2.68 -18.66
N SER A 28 -30.01 -2.13 -17.46
CA SER A 28 -30.12 -0.69 -17.27
C SER A 28 -28.72 -0.10 -17.34
N GLU A 29 -28.33 0.28 -18.55
CA GLU A 29 -27.27 1.24 -18.80
C GLU A 29 -27.65 2.57 -18.14
N LEU A 30 -26.94 2.94 -17.06
CA LEU A 30 -26.84 4.34 -16.63
C LEU A 30 -25.36 4.71 -16.66
N VAL A 31 -24.96 5.25 -17.81
CA VAL A 31 -23.63 5.80 -18.08
C VAL A 31 -23.54 7.17 -17.41
N PHE A 32 -22.66 7.31 -16.42
CA PHE A 32 -22.42 8.58 -15.73
C PHE A 32 -21.54 9.49 -16.57
N TYR A 33 -22.08 10.62 -17.02
CA TYR A 33 -21.29 11.72 -17.56
C TYR A 33 -20.81 12.63 -16.42
N ILE A 34 -19.58 12.42 -15.95
CA ILE A 34 -18.83 13.46 -15.23
C ILE A 34 -17.91 14.11 -16.26
N THR A 35 -18.39 15.18 -16.91
CA THR A 35 -17.60 15.91 -17.90
C THR A 35 -16.69 16.94 -17.24
N GLY A 36 -15.38 16.84 -17.52
CA GLY A 36 -14.52 18.01 -17.72
C GLY A 36 -13.42 18.30 -16.69
N LYS A 37 -12.26 17.62 -16.82
CA LYS A 37 -10.86 18.10 -16.61
C LYS A 37 -10.60 18.96 -15.34
N LYS A 38 -9.68 18.64 -14.42
CA LYS A 38 -8.27 18.25 -14.57
C LYS A 38 -7.77 17.73 -13.20
N VAL A 39 -7.36 16.47 -13.08
CA VAL A 39 -6.53 15.97 -11.99
C VAL A 39 -5.61 14.90 -12.57
N CYS A 40 -4.30 15.03 -12.38
CA CYS A 40 -3.34 14.02 -12.82
C CYS A 40 -3.38 12.83 -11.85
N PHE A 41 -4.17 11.82 -12.19
CA PHE A 41 -4.12 10.54 -11.52
C PHE A 41 -3.08 9.63 -12.20
N HIS A 42 -2.18 9.07 -11.39
CA HIS A 42 -1.28 8.00 -11.83
C HIS A 42 -1.79 6.68 -11.28
N TYR A 43 -2.25 5.81 -12.21
CA TYR A 43 -2.72 4.43 -11.98
C TYR A 43 -4.00 4.34 -11.10
N ARG A 44 -5.10 3.81 -11.68
CA ARG A 44 -6.48 3.84 -11.13
C ARG A 44 -6.74 3.11 -9.82
N TYR A 45 -5.94 2.13 -9.42
CA TYR A 45 -6.40 1.14 -8.46
C TYR A 45 -6.81 1.69 -7.07
N CYS A 46 -6.36 2.89 -6.69
CA CYS A 46 -6.78 3.57 -5.45
C CYS A 46 -7.85 4.66 -5.64
N ASN A 47 -8.21 5.03 -6.87
CA ASN A 47 -9.05 6.20 -7.17
C ASN A 47 -10.53 5.94 -6.96
N ASP A 48 -11.04 4.77 -7.35
CA ASP A 48 -12.48 4.44 -7.25
C ASP A 48 -12.96 4.53 -5.79
N GLY A 49 -12.18 3.97 -4.86
CA GLY A 49 -12.46 4.07 -3.42
C GLY A 49 -12.37 5.49 -2.84
N GLN A 50 -11.52 6.35 -3.41
CA GLN A 50 -11.40 7.76 -3.01
C GLN A 50 -12.56 8.61 -3.54
N LEU A 51 -13.04 8.34 -4.75
CA LEU A 51 -14.13 9.08 -5.41
C LEU A 51 -15.51 8.71 -4.88
N ILE A 52 -15.79 7.42 -4.68
CA ILE A 52 -17.02 6.97 -4.00
C ILE A 52 -17.14 7.66 -2.63
N PHE A 53 -16.01 7.85 -1.96
CA PHE A 53 -16.00 8.50 -0.66
C PHE A 53 -16.21 10.02 -0.73
N LEU A 54 -15.67 10.70 -1.77
CA LEU A 54 -16.01 12.11 -2.02
C LEU A 54 -17.50 12.27 -2.32
N PHE A 55 -18.07 11.41 -3.15
CA PHE A 55 -19.51 11.44 -3.45
C PHE A 55 -20.35 11.36 -2.16
N LEU A 56 -20.01 10.43 -1.26
CA LEU A 56 -20.66 10.34 0.06
C LEU A 56 -20.46 11.59 0.95
N LEU A 57 -19.41 12.38 0.70
CA LEU A 57 -19.17 13.64 1.40
C LEU A 57 -20.01 14.77 0.81
N SER A 58 -20.10 14.87 -0.51
CA SER A 58 -20.87 15.91 -1.20
C SER A 58 -22.35 15.81 -0.88
N THR A 59 -22.86 14.61 -0.61
CA THR A 59 -24.22 14.39 -0.11
C THR A 59 -24.44 14.82 1.35
N ASN A 60 -23.40 15.28 2.05
CA ASN A 60 -23.46 15.74 3.44
C ASN A 60 -23.06 17.23 3.55
N THR A 61 -23.58 17.94 4.55
CA THR A 61 -23.36 19.40 4.70
C THR A 61 -21.94 19.77 5.19
N GLU A 62 -21.11 18.78 5.53
CA GLU A 62 -19.79 18.98 6.15
C GLU A 62 -18.61 19.12 5.15
N HIS A 63 -18.87 19.14 3.84
CA HIS A 63 -17.83 19.14 2.79
C HIS A 63 -16.93 20.40 2.78
N GLN A 64 -17.32 21.48 3.46
CA GLN A 64 -16.58 22.74 3.49
C GLN A 64 -15.35 22.74 4.44
N ASN A 65 -15.18 21.73 5.30
CA ASN A 65 -14.11 21.70 6.30
C ASN A 65 -12.90 20.84 5.87
N LEU A 66 -11.73 21.47 5.72
CA LEU A 66 -10.49 20.82 5.28
C LEU A 66 -10.01 19.70 6.23
N ASN A 67 -10.19 19.84 7.54
CA ASN A 67 -9.77 18.80 8.50
C ASN A 67 -10.65 17.55 8.39
N ILE A 68 -11.94 17.75 8.16
CA ILE A 68 -12.88 16.66 7.88
C ILE A 68 -12.47 15.99 6.58
N LEU A 69 -12.18 16.78 5.52
CA LEU A 69 -11.71 16.31 4.23
C LEU A 69 -10.41 15.47 4.33
N LEU A 70 -9.43 15.92 5.10
CA LEU A 70 -8.16 15.22 5.28
C LEU A 70 -8.32 13.90 6.08
N SER A 71 -9.27 13.84 7.01
CA SER A 71 -9.54 12.63 7.79
C SER A 71 -9.99 11.43 6.95
N PHE A 72 -10.46 11.66 5.72
CA PHE A 72 -10.89 10.61 4.79
C PHE A 72 -9.72 9.89 4.11
N PHE A 73 -8.56 10.54 3.98
CA PHE A 73 -7.39 9.88 3.40
C PHE A 73 -6.73 8.88 4.37
N LEU A 74 -7.06 8.94 5.67
CA LEU A 74 -6.51 8.04 6.69
C LEU A 74 -6.79 6.55 6.41
N GLY A 75 -7.86 6.24 5.65
CA GLY A 75 -8.21 4.87 5.25
C GLY A 75 -7.83 4.50 3.83
N ASN A 76 -7.25 5.43 3.05
CA ASN A 76 -7.02 5.26 1.61
C ASN A 76 -5.52 5.28 1.32
N LEU A 77 -5.01 4.22 0.69
CA LEU A 77 -3.61 4.12 0.31
C LEU A 77 -3.42 4.49 -1.17
N CYS A 78 -2.44 5.35 -1.46
CA CYS A 78 -1.99 5.63 -2.81
C CYS A 78 -0.46 5.53 -2.87
N ARG A 79 0.05 4.68 -3.76
CA ARG A 79 1.50 4.46 -3.91
C ARG A 79 2.15 5.41 -4.93
N CYS A 80 1.36 6.07 -5.78
CA CYS A 80 1.87 6.76 -6.97
C CYS A 80 1.94 8.28 -6.85
N THR A 81 0.92 8.91 -6.26
CA THR A 81 0.72 10.38 -6.39
C THR A 81 1.35 11.19 -5.26
N GLY A 82 1.76 10.54 -4.17
CA GLY A 82 2.19 11.24 -2.95
C GLY A 82 1.09 12.07 -2.30
N TYR A 83 -0.19 11.80 -2.61
CA TYR A 83 -1.40 12.46 -2.10
C TYR A 83 -1.58 13.95 -2.43
N ARG A 84 -0.52 14.70 -2.74
CA ARG A 84 -0.55 16.16 -2.94
C ARG A 84 -1.64 16.60 -3.91
N TRP A 85 -1.66 16.01 -5.10
CA TRP A 85 -2.57 16.36 -6.19
C TRP A 85 -4.02 15.99 -5.90
N ILE A 86 -4.20 14.89 -5.18
CA ILE A 86 -5.51 14.41 -4.74
C ILE A 86 -6.08 15.43 -3.76
N ILE A 87 -5.31 15.80 -2.74
CA ILE A 87 -5.70 16.80 -1.73
C ILE A 87 -5.98 18.17 -2.38
N ASP A 88 -5.14 18.61 -3.33
CA ASP A 88 -5.37 19.87 -4.04
C ASP A 88 -6.65 19.89 -4.87
N GLY A 89 -6.94 18.79 -5.59
CA GLY A 89 -8.19 18.64 -6.32
C GLY A 89 -9.38 18.70 -5.37
N PHE A 90 -9.29 18.11 -4.18
CA PHE A 90 -10.39 18.11 -3.22
C PHE A 90 -10.55 19.43 -2.45
N LYS A 91 -9.50 20.24 -2.32
CA LYS A 91 -9.62 21.60 -1.73
C LYS A 91 -10.59 22.49 -2.49
N THR A 92 -10.91 22.19 -3.76
CA THR A 92 -11.88 22.98 -4.55
C THR A 92 -13.30 22.93 -4.00
N PHE A 93 -13.63 21.93 -3.18
CA PHE A 93 -14.93 21.81 -2.51
C PHE A 93 -14.97 22.58 -1.17
N CYS A 94 -13.85 23.18 -0.75
CA CYS A 94 -13.76 23.97 0.47
C CYS A 94 -13.53 25.46 0.14
N ASP A 95 -13.90 26.37 1.06
CA ASP A 95 -13.63 27.82 0.96
C ASP A 95 -12.14 28.16 1.22
N VAL A 96 -11.22 27.41 0.63
CA VAL A 96 -9.78 27.53 0.87
C VAL A 96 -9.09 28.15 -0.34
N ARG A 97 -8.61 29.40 -0.18
CA ARG A 97 -8.01 30.23 -1.24
C ARG A 97 -6.60 29.81 -1.70
N THR A 98 -6.09 28.64 -1.30
CA THR A 98 -4.69 28.22 -1.54
C THR A 98 -4.56 27.11 -2.58
N ILE A 99 -5.27 27.24 -3.71
CA ILE A 99 -5.14 26.30 -4.84
C ILE A 99 -4.33 26.98 -5.94
N SER A 100 -3.29 26.29 -6.44
CA SER A 100 -2.50 26.80 -7.56
C SER A 100 -3.34 26.79 -8.85
N GLY A 101 -3.73 27.98 -9.32
CA GLY A 101 -4.50 28.15 -10.56
C GLY A 101 -3.73 27.86 -11.86
N GLU A 102 -2.42 27.56 -11.76
CA GLU A 102 -1.56 27.30 -12.92
C GLU A 102 -1.62 25.84 -13.38
N LEU A 103 -1.80 24.90 -12.44
CA LEU A 103 -1.88 23.45 -12.72
C LEU A 103 -3.31 22.98 -13.03
N PHE A 104 -4.33 23.69 -12.58
CA PHE A 104 -5.73 23.36 -12.87
C PHE A 104 -6.50 24.65 -13.18
N ARG A 105 -7.09 24.73 -14.38
CA ARG A 105 -7.97 25.88 -14.72
C ARG A 105 -9.35 25.54 -14.17
N MET A 106 -9.83 26.37 -13.24
CA MET A 106 -11.13 26.17 -12.58
C MET A 106 -12.31 26.59 -13.45
N ASP A 107 -12.05 27.28 -14.57
CA ASP A 107 -13.04 27.87 -15.47
C ASP A 107 -14.10 26.88 -16.01
N ASN A 108 -13.82 25.57 -15.98
CA ASN A 108 -14.69 24.52 -16.53
C ASN A 108 -15.13 23.46 -15.48
N VAL A 109 -14.89 23.71 -14.18
CA VAL A 109 -15.37 22.80 -13.13
C VAL A 109 -16.86 23.07 -12.91
N LEU A 110 -17.69 22.03 -13.09
CA LEU A 110 -19.12 22.15 -12.84
C LEU A 110 -19.37 22.35 -11.34
N PRO A 111 -20.26 23.28 -10.94
CA PRO A 111 -20.65 23.40 -9.55
C PRO A 111 -21.34 22.10 -9.11
N LEU A 112 -21.11 21.71 -7.86
CA LEU A 112 -21.84 20.61 -7.24
C LEU A 112 -23.31 20.99 -7.10
N ASP A 113 -24.21 20.19 -7.66
CA ASP A 113 -25.67 20.33 -7.51
C ASP A 113 -26.24 19.11 -6.77
N PRO A 114 -26.45 19.21 -5.44
CA PRO A 114 -26.99 18.11 -4.64
C PRO A 114 -28.40 17.66 -5.04
N THR A 115 -29.13 18.45 -5.85
CA THR A 115 -30.46 18.07 -6.31
C THR A 115 -30.45 17.01 -7.40
N GLN A 116 -29.29 16.80 -8.04
CA GLN A 116 -29.08 15.78 -9.08
C GLN A 116 -28.44 14.49 -8.53
N ASP A 117 -28.28 14.40 -7.21
CA ASP A 117 -27.80 13.18 -6.57
C ASP A 117 -28.81 12.02 -6.72
N LEU A 118 -28.30 10.79 -6.61
CA LEU A 118 -29.13 9.58 -6.68
C LEU A 118 -30.20 9.62 -5.57
N ILE A 119 -31.47 9.53 -5.98
CA ILE A 119 -32.57 9.43 -5.03
C ILE A 119 -32.42 8.18 -4.16
N PHE A 120 -32.79 8.28 -2.89
CA PHE A 120 -32.90 7.10 -2.04
C PHE A 120 -34.00 6.18 -2.61
N PRO A 121 -33.73 4.89 -2.91
CA PRO A 121 -34.72 4.00 -3.50
C PRO A 121 -35.98 3.90 -2.60
N PRO A 122 -37.16 4.35 -3.05
CA PRO A 122 -38.37 4.38 -2.21
C PRO A 122 -38.79 2.99 -1.70
N GLU A 123 -38.46 1.94 -2.45
CA GLU A 123 -38.71 0.53 -2.12
C GLU A 123 -38.05 0.10 -0.80
N LEU A 124 -36.94 0.75 -0.41
CA LEU A 124 -36.18 0.43 0.80
C LEU A 124 -36.74 1.09 2.08
N LEU A 125 -37.81 1.89 1.98
CA LEU A 125 -38.46 2.53 3.14
C LEU A 125 -39.37 1.57 3.93
N GLN A 126 -39.48 0.31 3.51
CA GLN A 126 -40.31 -0.71 4.16
C GLN A 126 -39.63 -1.33 5.39
N LYS A 127 -40.44 -1.83 6.33
CA LYS A 127 -39.96 -2.42 7.58
C LYS A 127 -39.34 -3.79 7.33
N THR A 128 -38.14 -4.03 7.86
CA THR A 128 -37.43 -5.32 7.71
C THR A 128 -37.95 -6.37 8.68
N GLU A 129 -38.25 -7.57 8.17
CA GLU A 129 -38.59 -8.77 8.95
C GLU A 129 -37.34 -9.58 9.33
N GLN A 130 -37.53 -10.64 10.11
CA GLN A 130 -36.48 -11.63 10.37
C GLN A 130 -36.08 -12.30 9.04
N VAL A 131 -34.78 -12.37 8.76
CA VAL A 131 -34.27 -13.03 7.56
C VAL A 131 -33.30 -14.15 7.90
N PHE A 132 -33.41 -15.24 7.13
CA PHE A 132 -32.58 -16.43 7.23
C PHE A 132 -31.91 -16.68 5.88
N PHE A 133 -30.59 -16.83 5.88
CA PHE A 133 -29.83 -17.23 4.70
C PHE A 133 -29.04 -18.51 4.99
N GLN A 134 -29.15 -19.47 4.08
CA GLN A 134 -28.37 -20.71 4.10
C GLN A 134 -27.39 -20.69 2.94
N GLY A 135 -26.10 -20.55 3.24
CA GLY A 135 -25.03 -20.82 2.29
C GLY A 135 -24.56 -22.27 2.35
N GLU A 136 -23.55 -22.62 1.56
CA GLU A 136 -22.96 -23.98 1.56
C GLU A 136 -22.41 -24.40 2.94
N LYS A 137 -21.84 -23.46 3.69
CA LYS A 137 -21.14 -23.73 4.97
C LYS A 137 -21.59 -22.89 6.15
N VAL A 138 -22.29 -21.78 5.88
CA VAL A 138 -22.62 -20.79 6.90
C VAL A 138 -24.12 -20.53 6.85
N ARG A 139 -24.75 -20.63 8.02
CA ARG A 139 -26.09 -20.15 8.28
C ARG A 139 -26.02 -18.75 8.83
N TRP A 140 -26.89 -17.88 8.32
CA TRP A 140 -26.99 -16.50 8.76
C TRP A 140 -28.40 -16.20 9.23
N ILE A 141 -28.51 -15.67 10.45
CA ILE A 141 -29.78 -15.27 11.03
C ILE A 141 -29.70 -13.80 11.42
N SER A 142 -30.61 -12.99 10.89
CA SER A 142 -30.81 -11.62 11.36
C SER A 142 -32.10 -11.57 12.20
N PRO A 143 -32.03 -11.36 13.52
CA PRO A 143 -33.21 -11.27 14.36
C PRO A 143 -34.04 -10.03 13.99
N ALA A 144 -35.36 -10.12 14.12
CA ALA A 144 -36.23 -8.96 13.93
C ALA A 144 -36.12 -7.98 15.09
N ASP A 145 -36.03 -8.49 16.32
CA ASP A 145 -35.97 -7.67 17.53
C ASP A 145 -35.01 -8.21 18.62
N LEU A 146 -34.98 -7.51 19.77
CA LEU A 146 -34.13 -7.87 20.90
C LEU A 146 -34.55 -9.20 21.56
N LYS A 147 -35.85 -9.51 21.61
CA LYS A 147 -36.34 -10.75 22.21
C LYS A 147 -35.87 -11.94 21.38
N ASP A 148 -35.97 -11.83 20.06
CA ASP A 148 -35.46 -12.82 19.12
C ASP A 148 -33.95 -13.00 19.23
N LEU A 149 -33.20 -11.89 19.37
CA LEU A 149 -31.75 -11.96 19.58
C LEU A 149 -31.39 -12.73 20.86
N ILE A 150 -32.07 -12.45 21.98
CA ILE A 150 -31.83 -13.13 23.26
C ILE A 150 -32.15 -14.62 23.12
N LYS A 151 -33.27 -14.96 22.48
CA LYS A 151 -33.68 -16.34 22.23
C LYS A 151 -32.65 -17.09 21.37
N LEU A 152 -32.25 -16.52 20.24
CA LEU A 152 -31.23 -17.10 19.36
C LEU A 152 -29.89 -17.26 20.07
N LYS A 153 -29.53 -16.32 20.96
CA LYS A 153 -28.28 -16.42 21.71
C LYS A 153 -28.33 -17.47 22.81
N ALA A 154 -29.49 -17.69 23.42
CA ALA A 154 -29.73 -18.78 24.36
C ALA A 154 -29.68 -20.15 23.66
N GLU A 155 -30.26 -20.26 22.46
CA GLU A 155 -30.26 -21.48 21.65
C GLU A 155 -28.88 -21.78 21.05
N TYR A 156 -28.17 -20.75 20.58
CA TYR A 156 -26.85 -20.84 19.95
C TYR A 156 -25.79 -20.01 20.71
N PRO A 157 -25.38 -20.45 21.91
CA PRO A 157 -24.44 -19.69 22.75
C PRO A 157 -23.05 -19.54 22.11
N ASN A 158 -22.67 -20.43 21.19
CA ASN A 158 -21.39 -20.38 20.48
C ASN A 158 -21.43 -19.58 19.16
N ALA A 159 -22.63 -19.20 18.67
CA ALA A 159 -22.74 -18.41 17.43
C ALA A 159 -22.22 -16.98 17.66
N PRO A 160 -21.23 -16.49 16.88
CA PRO A 160 -20.75 -15.14 17.03
C PRO A 160 -21.83 -14.12 16.64
N LEU A 161 -21.84 -13.01 17.39
CA LEU A 161 -22.63 -11.82 17.04
C LEU A 161 -21.83 -10.95 16.06
N LEU A 162 -22.37 -10.82 14.86
CA LEU A 162 -21.80 -10.05 13.77
C LEU A 162 -22.51 -8.69 13.64
N VAL A 163 -21.71 -7.62 13.47
CA VAL A 163 -22.20 -6.29 13.10
C VAL A 163 -21.38 -5.77 11.93
N GLY A 164 -20.22 -5.14 12.19
CA GLY A 164 -19.36 -4.57 11.13
C GLY A 164 -18.40 -5.54 10.41
N ASN A 165 -18.31 -6.79 10.86
CA ASN A 165 -17.38 -7.81 10.35
C ASN A 165 -15.88 -7.43 10.29
N THR A 166 -15.42 -6.47 11.08
CA THR A 166 -14.03 -6.00 11.02
C THR A 166 -13.03 -6.85 11.80
N THR A 167 -13.48 -7.89 12.52
CA THR A 167 -12.66 -8.67 13.45
C THR A 167 -12.79 -10.20 13.33
N ILE A 168 -13.85 -10.72 12.71
CA ILE A 168 -14.03 -12.17 12.55
C ILE A 168 -13.15 -12.65 11.41
N ARG A 169 -12.20 -13.54 11.71
CA ARG A 169 -11.21 -14.07 10.74
C ARG A 169 -11.43 -15.54 10.38
N THR A 170 -12.33 -16.23 11.06
CA THR A 170 -12.58 -17.66 10.91
C THR A 170 -14.01 -17.94 10.45
N VAL A 171 -14.21 -19.01 9.68
CA VAL A 171 -15.54 -19.43 9.23
C VAL A 171 -16.29 -20.07 10.40
N HIS A 172 -17.47 -19.53 10.71
CA HIS A 172 -18.38 -20.08 11.72
C HIS A 172 -19.61 -20.70 11.04
N PRO A 173 -20.01 -21.94 11.38
CA PRO A 173 -21.16 -22.61 10.75
C PRO A 173 -22.49 -21.88 10.89
N LEU A 174 -22.63 -21.05 11.93
CA LEU A 174 -23.78 -20.21 12.19
C LEU A 174 -23.30 -18.84 12.67
N VAL A 175 -23.87 -17.78 12.13
CA VAL A 175 -23.62 -16.39 12.51
C VAL A 175 -24.94 -15.69 12.77
N ILE A 176 -25.00 -14.90 13.85
CA ILE A 176 -26.15 -14.07 14.16
C ILE A 176 -25.76 -12.62 13.84
N TYR A 177 -26.35 -12.05 12.81
CA TYR A 177 -26.13 -10.65 12.45
C TYR A 177 -27.08 -9.76 13.23
N VAL A 178 -26.55 -8.76 13.93
CA VAL A 178 -27.37 -7.83 14.69
C VAL A 178 -27.42 -6.51 13.95
N ASN A 179 -28.61 -6.16 13.44
CA ASN A 179 -28.84 -4.88 12.80
C ASN A 179 -28.61 -3.74 13.83
N PRO A 180 -27.78 -2.73 13.52
CA PRO A 180 -27.57 -1.57 14.39
C PRO A 180 -28.87 -0.91 14.87
N THR A 181 -29.93 -0.85 14.05
CA THR A 181 -31.25 -0.29 14.44
C THR A 181 -31.95 -1.11 15.52
N THR A 182 -31.80 -2.44 15.55
CA THR A 182 -32.36 -3.28 16.62
C THR A 182 -31.71 -2.99 17.98
N LEU A 183 -30.45 -2.55 17.99
CA LEU A 183 -29.72 -2.15 19.20
C LEU A 183 -29.99 -0.69 19.63
N LEU A 184 -30.61 0.13 18.77
CA LEU A 184 -30.95 1.55 19.01
C LEU A 184 -32.24 1.76 19.86
N TYR A 185 -32.94 0.72 20.33
CA TYR A 185 -34.15 0.88 21.15
C TYR A 185 -33.96 0.77 22.67
N LEU A 186 -32.71 0.65 23.16
CA LEU A 186 -32.39 0.58 24.59
C LEU A 186 -31.91 1.96 25.09
N GLY A 187 -32.74 2.72 25.82
CA GLY A 187 -32.54 4.14 26.19
C GLY A 187 -31.13 4.62 26.63
N VAL A 188 -30.84 5.89 26.31
CA VAL A 188 -29.82 6.90 26.76
C VAL A 188 -28.44 6.47 27.34
N ASN A 189 -27.99 5.23 27.21
CA ASN A 189 -26.60 4.83 27.52
C ASN A 189 -25.87 4.41 26.24
N LEU A 190 -24.62 4.86 26.05
CA LEU A 190 -23.76 4.56 24.90
C LEU A 190 -23.82 3.07 24.51
N ARG A 191 -24.37 2.79 23.31
CA ARG A 191 -24.93 1.49 22.93
C ARG A 191 -23.89 0.59 22.24
N ALA A 192 -23.92 -0.71 22.53
CA ALA A 192 -22.99 -1.71 21.99
C ALA A 192 -23.04 -1.90 20.45
N GLY A 193 -24.09 -1.38 19.80
CA GLY A 193 -24.28 -1.40 18.33
C GLY A 193 -23.95 -0.07 17.63
N CYS A 194 -23.49 0.94 18.38
CA CYS A 194 -23.12 2.23 17.83
C CYS A 194 -21.79 2.13 17.08
N SER A 195 -21.73 2.63 15.84
CA SER A 195 -20.47 2.67 15.10
C SER A 195 -19.47 3.65 15.76
N LEU A 196 -18.18 3.46 15.54
CA LEU A 196 -17.16 4.36 16.07
C LEU A 196 -17.28 5.78 15.50
N SER A 197 -17.83 5.94 14.30
CA SER A 197 -18.14 7.26 13.73
C SER A 197 -19.26 7.97 14.48
N ILE A 198 -20.40 7.29 14.74
CA ILE A 198 -21.49 7.88 15.53
C ILE A 198 -21.02 8.19 16.96
N LEU A 199 -20.19 7.32 17.54
CA LEU A 199 -19.53 7.59 18.83
C LEU A 199 -18.73 8.89 18.79
N ASN A 200 -17.89 9.07 17.76
CA ASN A 200 -17.11 10.29 17.58
C ASN A 200 -18.00 11.54 17.50
N ASP A 201 -19.11 11.50 16.76
CA ASP A 201 -20.01 12.65 16.61
C ASP A 201 -20.78 12.97 17.91
N VAL A 202 -21.16 11.94 18.67
CA VAL A 202 -21.76 12.11 20.01
C VAL A 202 -20.74 12.74 20.97
N LEU A 203 -19.48 12.30 20.93
CA LEU A 203 -18.42 12.86 21.77
C LEU A 203 -18.10 14.31 21.41
N LEU A 204 -17.99 14.64 20.11
CA LEU A 204 -17.77 16.01 19.63
C LEU A 204 -18.90 16.96 20.07
N ARG A 205 -20.16 16.57 19.87
CA ARG A 205 -21.31 17.35 20.39
C ARG A 205 -21.32 17.44 21.91
N GLY A 206 -20.85 16.41 22.59
CA GLY A 206 -20.67 16.41 24.04
C GLY A 206 -19.61 17.43 24.50
N ILE A 207 -18.50 17.54 23.76
CA ILE A 207 -17.43 18.51 24.03
C ILE A 207 -17.96 19.95 23.87
N GLU A 208 -18.68 20.22 22.79
CA GLU A 208 -19.30 21.54 22.55
C GLU A 208 -20.28 21.92 23.67
N LYS A 209 -21.10 20.96 24.14
CA LYS A 209 -22.10 21.21 25.17
C LYS A 209 -21.54 21.35 26.59
N LEU A 210 -20.52 20.56 26.94
CA LEU A 210 -19.99 20.48 28.31
C LEU A 210 -18.83 21.46 28.58
N GLY A 211 -18.27 22.06 27.52
CA GLY A 211 -17.09 22.91 27.61
C GLY A 211 -15.78 22.13 27.82
N PRO A 212 -14.60 22.76 27.68
CA PRO A 212 -13.31 22.08 27.61
C PRO A 212 -12.92 21.34 28.90
N GLU A 213 -13.32 21.83 30.07
CA GLU A 213 -12.91 21.23 31.36
C GLU A 213 -13.71 19.96 31.71
N LYS A 214 -15.02 19.95 31.46
CA LYS A 214 -15.89 18.81 31.77
C LYS A 214 -15.87 17.72 30.69
N SER A 215 -15.21 17.99 29.56
CA SER A 215 -15.15 17.09 28.41
C SER A 215 -13.77 16.50 28.13
N LYS A 216 -12.81 16.59 29.07
CA LYS A 216 -11.44 16.06 28.88
C LYS A 216 -11.40 14.59 28.46
N VAL A 217 -12.26 13.76 29.05
CA VAL A 217 -12.40 12.34 28.67
C VAL A 217 -12.92 12.20 27.23
N TYR A 218 -13.87 13.03 26.84
CA TYR A 218 -14.41 13.02 25.47
C TYR A 218 -13.34 13.49 24.47
N GLN A 219 -12.54 14.49 24.82
CA GLN A 219 -11.43 14.97 23.99
C GLN A 219 -10.36 13.88 23.80
N ALA A 220 -9.99 13.16 24.87
CA ALA A 220 -9.03 12.06 24.78
C ALA A 220 -9.55 10.89 23.91
N LEU A 221 -10.84 10.54 24.07
CA LEU A 221 -11.49 9.53 23.25
C LEU A 221 -11.57 9.96 21.78
N VAL A 222 -11.92 11.22 21.50
CA VAL A 222 -11.94 11.77 20.12
C VAL A 222 -10.54 11.77 19.52
N GLN A 223 -9.52 12.22 20.24
CA GLN A 223 -8.13 12.20 19.75
C GLN A 223 -7.67 10.78 19.38
N THR A 224 -8.07 9.81 20.19
CA THR A 224 -7.77 8.39 19.93
C THR A 224 -8.54 7.88 18.72
N LEU A 225 -9.84 8.17 18.62
CA LEU A 225 -10.68 7.79 17.48
C LEU A 225 -10.21 8.43 16.16
N GLN A 226 -9.67 9.65 16.20
CA GLN A 226 -9.09 10.33 15.05
C GLN A 226 -7.82 9.65 14.53
N CYS A 227 -7.05 9.03 15.43
CA CYS A 227 -5.85 8.27 15.07
C CYS A 227 -6.16 6.78 14.80
N LEU A 228 -7.37 6.32 15.11
CA LEU A 228 -7.77 4.92 15.02
C LEU A 228 -8.44 4.65 13.67
N VAL A 229 -7.75 3.85 12.84
CA VAL A 229 -8.20 3.30 11.54
C VAL A 229 -8.76 4.35 10.55
N GLY A 230 -9.17 3.92 9.36
CA GLY A 230 -9.86 4.78 8.39
C GLY A 230 -11.34 4.96 8.72
N LYS A 231 -11.99 5.99 8.14
CA LYS A 231 -13.44 6.22 8.35
C LYS A 231 -14.30 5.05 7.88
N GLN A 232 -13.88 4.33 6.85
CA GLN A 232 -14.53 3.12 6.33
C GLN A 232 -14.67 2.06 7.43
N ILE A 233 -13.56 1.79 8.15
CA ILE A 233 -13.58 0.85 9.27
C ILE A 233 -14.40 1.43 10.43
N ARG A 234 -14.23 2.72 10.77
CA ARG A 234 -14.99 3.35 11.87
C ARG A 234 -16.52 3.34 11.65
N ASN A 235 -16.97 3.47 10.41
CA ASN A 235 -18.39 3.42 10.05
C ASN A 235 -19.01 2.04 10.30
N MET A 236 -18.22 0.96 10.15
CA MET A 236 -18.68 -0.42 10.31
C MET A 236 -18.40 -0.97 11.72
N SER A 237 -17.24 -0.65 12.29
CA SER A 237 -16.82 -1.12 13.61
C SER A 237 -17.71 -0.53 14.69
N VAL A 238 -18.14 -1.36 15.63
CA VAL A 238 -19.02 -0.94 16.73
C VAL A 238 -18.30 -0.91 18.07
N SER A 239 -18.71 0.03 18.93
CA SER A 239 -18.22 0.14 20.31
C SER A 239 -18.75 -1.01 21.15
N LYS A 240 -18.06 -2.16 21.16
CA LYS A 240 -18.48 -3.32 21.96
C LYS A 240 -18.08 -3.15 23.44
N LYS A 241 -18.98 -3.59 24.35
CA LYS A 241 -18.66 -4.01 25.73
C LYS A 241 -18.11 -5.46 25.77
N THR A 242 -17.95 -6.09 24.60
CA THR A 242 -17.61 -7.50 24.39
C THR A 242 -16.15 -7.75 23.99
N ASN A 243 -15.25 -6.77 24.18
CA ASN A 243 -13.80 -7.01 24.10
C ASN A 243 -13.26 -7.84 25.29
N CYS A 244 -14.06 -8.10 26.33
CA CYS A 244 -13.67 -9.01 27.41
C CYS A 244 -13.48 -10.48 26.97
N CYS A 245 -14.00 -10.93 25.83
CA CYS A 245 -13.99 -12.36 25.48
C CYS A 245 -12.98 -12.76 24.38
N LYS A 246 -12.31 -11.80 23.73
CA LYS A 246 -11.09 -12.02 22.95
C LYS A 246 -10.21 -10.81 23.13
N GLU A 247 -9.36 -10.86 24.16
CA GLU A 247 -8.26 -9.91 24.33
C GLU A 247 -7.43 -9.90 23.04
N LEU A 248 -7.60 -8.88 22.20
CA LEU A 248 -6.53 -8.43 21.34
C LEU A 248 -5.49 -7.84 22.28
N ARG A 249 -4.52 -8.66 22.71
CA ARG A 249 -3.45 -8.25 23.61
C ARG A 249 -2.82 -6.94 23.13
N GLY A 250 -3.02 -5.86 23.89
CA GLY A 250 -2.11 -4.71 23.98
C GLY A 250 -2.21 -3.56 22.95
N THR A 251 -2.97 -3.65 21.86
CA THR A 251 -2.98 -2.58 20.83
C THR A 251 -4.32 -1.84 20.66
N ASP A 252 -5.35 -2.21 21.41
CA ASP A 252 -6.65 -1.54 21.35
C ASP A 252 -6.65 -0.24 22.18
N GLY A 253 -6.42 0.89 21.52
CA GLY A 253 -6.39 2.20 22.17
C GLY A 253 -7.70 2.58 22.89
N LEU A 254 -8.83 1.97 22.54
CA LEU A 254 -10.12 2.26 23.15
C LEU A 254 -10.32 1.52 24.48
N GLU A 255 -9.82 0.28 24.60
CA GLU A 255 -9.88 -0.49 25.87
C GLU A 255 -8.93 0.09 26.93
N ASN A 256 -7.73 0.53 26.52
CA ASN A 256 -6.77 1.17 27.42
C ASN A 256 -7.36 2.45 28.06
N LEU A 257 -8.12 3.24 27.31
CA LEU A 257 -8.79 4.44 27.83
C LEU A 257 -9.99 4.12 28.73
N LYS A 258 -10.74 3.05 28.44
CA LYS A 258 -11.85 2.58 29.30
C LYS A 258 -11.34 2.10 30.66
N PHE A 259 -10.16 1.47 30.69
CA PHE A 259 -9.54 0.99 31.92
C PHE A 259 -8.99 2.14 32.78
N ILE A 260 -8.30 3.11 32.17
CA ILE A 260 -7.72 4.28 32.87
C ILE A 260 -8.81 5.19 33.45
N PHE A 261 -9.91 5.41 32.72
CA PHE A 261 -10.96 6.36 33.11
C PHE A 261 -12.15 5.73 33.83
N GLY A 262 -11.97 4.57 34.47
CA GLY A 262 -12.98 3.83 35.25
C GLY A 262 -14.30 4.57 35.32
N LEU A 263 -15.22 4.28 34.38
CA LEU A 263 -16.50 4.97 34.28
C LEU A 263 -17.18 4.82 35.65
N TYR A 264 -17.21 5.94 36.41
CA TYR A 264 -17.26 6.11 37.87
C TYR A 264 -15.90 6.36 38.56
N LEU A 265 -15.50 7.63 38.69
CA LEU A 265 -15.13 8.23 39.99
C LEU A 265 -14.79 9.73 39.90
N TYR A 266 -15.30 10.45 40.89
CA TYR A 266 -15.15 11.88 41.16
C TYR A 266 -13.89 12.08 42.00
N ILE A 267 -12.97 12.98 41.63
CA ILE A 267 -11.96 13.48 42.58
C ILE A 267 -11.77 14.99 42.38
N ILE A 268 -12.16 15.74 43.41
CA ILE A 268 -11.73 17.10 43.73
C ILE A 268 -10.62 16.96 44.78
N SER A 269 -9.48 17.65 44.62
CA SER A 269 -9.10 18.79 45.50
C SER A 269 -7.64 19.21 45.35
N TYR A 270 -7.42 20.47 45.72
CA TYR A 270 -6.24 21.33 45.61
C TYR A 270 -5.03 20.92 46.49
N ASN A 271 -3.85 20.85 45.88
CA ASN A 271 -2.56 21.45 46.33
C ASN A 271 -1.41 20.92 45.44
N ILE A 272 -1.24 21.50 44.25
CA ILE A 272 -0.64 20.76 43.12
C ILE A 272 0.77 21.21 42.72
N LEU A 273 1.33 22.32 43.20
CA LEU A 273 2.61 22.79 42.63
C LEU A 273 3.89 22.11 43.18
N ILE A 274 3.91 21.65 44.43
CA ILE A 274 5.11 21.03 45.04
C ILE A 274 5.10 19.48 44.95
N VAL A 275 3.92 18.87 44.84
CA VAL A 275 3.74 17.40 44.71
C VAL A 275 4.04 16.90 43.29
N ILE A 276 3.86 17.78 42.29
CA ILE A 276 3.98 17.46 40.87
C ILE A 276 5.41 16.99 40.48
N PHE A 277 6.47 17.67 40.92
CA PHE A 277 7.84 17.31 40.53
C PHE A 277 8.31 15.97 41.12
N LYS A 278 7.90 15.66 42.35
CA LYS A 278 8.25 14.40 43.02
C LYS A 278 7.55 13.20 42.37
N LEU A 279 6.31 13.41 41.91
CA LEU A 279 5.47 12.41 41.25
C LEU A 279 5.99 12.01 39.85
N LEU A 280 6.70 12.89 39.14
CA LEU A 280 7.31 12.52 37.86
C LEU A 280 8.44 11.51 38.05
N VAL A 281 9.39 11.80 38.95
CA VAL A 281 10.58 10.95 39.16
C VAL A 281 10.19 9.61 39.77
N GLU A 282 9.41 9.62 40.85
CA GLU A 282 8.94 8.39 41.52
C GLU A 282 8.00 7.59 40.60
N GLY A 283 7.12 8.26 39.86
CA GLY A 283 6.22 7.61 38.89
C GLY A 283 6.94 6.95 37.73
N THR A 284 8.02 7.56 37.21
CA THR A 284 8.83 6.91 36.16
C THR A 284 9.58 5.68 36.66
N GLN A 285 10.10 5.70 37.89
CA GLN A 285 10.82 4.57 38.48
C GLN A 285 9.89 3.37 38.72
N LEU A 286 8.70 3.63 39.26
CA LEU A 286 7.69 2.58 39.48
C LEU A 286 7.19 1.97 38.16
N LEU A 287 6.97 2.78 37.12
CA LEU A 287 6.56 2.28 35.80
C LEU A 287 7.65 1.43 35.14
N GLU A 288 8.92 1.76 35.37
CA GLU A 288 10.05 0.99 34.85
C GLU A 288 10.17 -0.39 35.53
N GLU A 289 9.88 -0.47 36.83
CA GLU A 289 9.84 -1.73 37.59
C GLU A 289 8.62 -2.59 37.25
N GLU A 290 7.45 -1.98 37.02
CA GLU A 290 6.19 -2.67 36.76
C GLU A 290 6.07 -3.19 35.30
N ILE A 291 6.63 -2.46 34.32
CA ILE A 291 6.48 -2.77 32.90
C ILE A 291 7.73 -3.49 32.37
N SER A 292 7.82 -4.78 32.68
CA SER A 292 8.85 -5.67 32.13
C SER A 292 8.35 -6.37 30.86
N VAL A 293 8.89 -5.98 29.70
CA VAL A 293 8.68 -6.69 28.42
C VAL A 293 9.83 -7.68 28.21
N PRO A 294 9.58 -9.00 28.14
CA PRO A 294 10.63 -9.98 27.92
C PRO A 294 11.19 -9.90 26.49
N PRO A 295 12.48 -10.23 26.24
CA PRO A 295 13.08 -10.23 24.90
C PRO A 295 12.44 -11.19 23.88
N THR A 296 11.60 -12.12 24.36
CA THR A 296 10.86 -13.07 23.54
C THR A 296 9.41 -12.63 23.29
N ALA A 297 9.04 -11.41 23.68
CA ALA A 297 7.70 -10.89 23.49
C ALA A 297 7.38 -10.76 21.98
N PRO A 298 6.21 -11.27 21.53
CA PRO A 298 5.77 -11.08 20.15
C PRO A 298 5.69 -9.58 19.79
N GLY A 299 6.26 -9.20 18.64
CA GLY A 299 6.32 -7.80 18.16
C GLY A 299 7.68 -7.12 18.34
N GLY A 300 8.57 -7.66 19.19
CA GLY A 300 9.92 -7.14 19.44
C GLY A 300 9.96 -5.68 19.92
N ARG A 301 11.11 -5.02 19.72
CA ARG A 301 11.33 -3.58 20.04
C ARG A 301 11.11 -3.25 21.53
N GLU A 302 11.62 -4.08 22.43
CA GLU A 302 11.35 -3.99 23.87
C GLU A 302 11.79 -2.64 24.44
N GLU A 303 13.01 -2.19 24.12
CA GLU A 303 13.55 -0.90 24.56
C GLU A 303 12.69 0.28 24.08
N TYR A 304 12.21 0.22 22.83
CA TYR A 304 11.33 1.26 22.29
C TYR A 304 9.99 1.28 23.02
N HIS A 305 9.37 0.12 23.29
CA HIS A 305 8.11 0.05 24.03
C HIS A 305 8.26 0.56 25.47
N LYS A 306 9.33 0.18 26.18
CA LYS A 306 9.64 0.71 27.51
C LYS A 306 9.80 2.23 27.49
N SER A 307 10.63 2.73 26.56
CA SER A 307 10.83 4.18 26.40
C SER A 307 9.53 4.90 26.04
N LEU A 308 8.67 4.30 25.23
CA LEU A 308 7.40 4.90 24.81
C LEU A 308 6.43 5.07 25.99
N VAL A 309 6.35 4.10 26.91
CA VAL A 309 5.48 4.22 28.09
C VAL A 309 5.95 5.36 28.99
N LEU A 310 7.25 5.41 29.30
CA LEU A 310 7.84 6.50 30.10
C LEU A 310 7.63 7.87 29.42
N ARG A 311 7.77 7.94 28.09
CA ARG A 311 7.50 9.14 27.30
C ARG A 311 6.03 9.54 27.31
N PHE A 312 5.09 8.59 27.32
CA PHE A 312 3.67 8.90 27.42
C PHE A 312 3.30 9.44 28.80
N PHE A 313 3.87 8.88 29.86
CA PHE A 313 3.72 9.43 31.22
C PHE A 313 4.29 10.86 31.30
N PHE A 314 5.48 11.10 30.76
CA PHE A 314 6.07 12.44 30.69
C PHE A 314 5.24 13.42 29.84
N LYS A 315 4.69 12.96 28.71
CA LYS A 315 3.78 13.78 27.87
C LYS A 315 2.47 14.09 28.59
N LEU A 316 1.89 13.15 29.32
CA LEU A 316 0.69 13.37 30.12
C LEU A 316 0.98 14.41 31.22
N TYR A 317 2.08 14.25 31.93
CA TYR A 317 2.55 15.19 32.95
C TYR A 317 2.70 16.61 32.39
N THR A 318 3.42 16.75 31.27
CA THR A 318 3.63 18.05 30.62
C THR A 318 2.36 18.63 30.00
N GLN A 319 1.48 17.79 29.45
CA GLN A 319 0.18 18.20 28.90
C GLN A 319 -0.76 18.74 29.98
N VAL A 320 -0.83 18.12 31.16
CA VAL A 320 -1.62 18.64 32.30
C VAL A 320 -1.09 20.01 32.73
N LEU A 321 0.23 20.21 32.70
CA LEU A 321 0.89 21.50 32.95
C LEU A 321 0.60 22.54 31.85
N LEU A 322 0.56 22.13 30.59
CA LEU A 322 0.27 22.97 29.42
C LEU A 322 -1.22 23.26 29.22
N GLU A 323 -2.14 22.42 29.73
CA GLU A 323 -3.58 22.71 29.75
C GLU A 323 -3.94 23.91 30.62
N LEU A 324 -2.98 24.42 31.41
CA LEU A 324 -3.07 25.72 32.06
C LEU A 324 -2.81 26.89 31.09
N GLN A 325 -2.32 26.65 29.85
CA GLN A 325 -1.91 27.68 28.87
C GLN A 325 -2.07 27.19 27.39
N GLN A 326 -3.20 27.52 26.74
CA GLN A 326 -3.50 27.29 25.29
C GLN A 326 -2.73 28.28 24.36
N LYS A 327 -2.66 28.21 23.01
CA LYS A 327 -2.72 27.28 21.84
C LYS A 327 -2.27 28.14 20.62
N VAL A 328 -1.93 27.53 19.46
CA VAL A 328 -2.23 27.93 18.03
C VAL A 328 -1.10 27.52 17.03
N GLY A 329 -1.48 27.24 15.75
CA GLY A 329 -0.70 26.60 14.65
C GLY A 329 -0.26 27.47 13.44
N MET A 330 -0.01 26.85 12.25
CA MET A 330 0.69 27.48 11.07
C MET A 330 0.36 26.86 9.67
N HIS A 331 0.82 27.51 8.56
CA HIS A 331 0.48 27.38 7.11
C HIS A 331 1.62 26.86 6.15
N ASP A 332 1.34 26.75 4.82
CA ASP A 332 2.14 26.10 3.74
C ASP A 332 2.05 26.79 2.33
N ILE A 333 2.94 26.43 1.36
CA ILE A 333 3.21 27.08 0.02
C ILE A 333 3.42 26.03 -1.13
N GLY A 334 3.29 26.37 -2.44
CA GLY A 334 3.47 25.46 -3.61
C GLY A 334 4.37 26.01 -4.76
N PRO A 335 4.59 25.26 -5.88
CA PRO A 335 4.88 25.88 -7.20
C PRO A 335 4.46 25.08 -8.49
N VAL A 336 4.98 25.53 -9.66
CA VAL A 336 4.45 25.66 -11.05
C VAL A 336 4.85 24.58 -12.09
N GLY A 337 4.08 24.43 -13.18
CA GLY A 337 4.42 23.78 -14.48
C GLY A 337 3.20 23.62 -15.41
N ARG A 338 3.32 23.39 -16.74
CA ARG A 338 2.11 23.23 -17.61
C ARG A 338 1.48 21.82 -17.50
N PRO A 339 0.20 21.70 -17.08
CA PRO A 339 -0.44 20.46 -16.62
C PRO A 339 -1.29 19.74 -17.68
N ASN A 340 -0.67 18.92 -18.54
CA ASN A 340 -1.48 18.03 -19.39
C ASN A 340 -1.96 16.82 -18.59
N VAL A 341 -3.27 16.55 -18.64
CA VAL A 341 -3.91 15.44 -17.91
C VAL A 341 -3.57 14.11 -18.59
N HIS A 342 -3.31 13.08 -17.79
CA HIS A 342 -3.10 11.72 -18.29
C HIS A 342 -4.31 11.26 -19.12
N GLN A 343 -4.10 10.70 -20.32
CA GLN A 343 -5.19 10.41 -21.28
C GLN A 343 -6.28 9.48 -20.72
N ALA A 344 -5.89 8.49 -19.90
CA ALA A 344 -6.84 7.59 -19.25
C ALA A 344 -7.42 8.12 -17.93
N ALA A 345 -7.06 9.33 -17.47
CA ALA A 345 -7.45 9.80 -16.12
C ALA A 345 -8.97 9.80 -15.92
N LEU A 346 -9.76 10.16 -16.94
CA LEU A 346 -11.22 10.16 -16.83
C LEU A 346 -11.79 8.74 -16.69
N GLN A 347 -11.37 7.83 -17.56
CA GLN A 347 -11.73 6.40 -17.47
C GLN A 347 -11.26 5.79 -16.13
N GLN A 348 -10.16 6.32 -15.60
CA GLN A 348 -9.63 5.92 -14.30
C GLN A 348 -10.49 6.42 -13.13
N THR A 349 -11.15 7.56 -13.27
CA THR A 349 -12.05 8.12 -12.25
C THR A 349 -13.47 7.56 -12.32
N THR A 350 -13.93 7.14 -13.51
CA THR A 350 -15.29 6.59 -13.69
C THR A 350 -15.36 5.08 -13.49
N GLY A 351 -14.21 4.41 -13.30
CA GLY A 351 -14.14 2.95 -13.21
C GLY A 351 -14.12 2.22 -14.57
N GLU A 352 -14.14 2.94 -15.69
CA GLU A 352 -14.15 2.35 -17.05
C GLU A 352 -12.78 1.80 -17.51
N ALA A 353 -11.68 2.19 -16.86
CA ALA A 353 -10.34 1.75 -17.26
C ALA A 353 -10.05 0.29 -16.86
N VAL A 354 -10.41 -0.66 -17.72
CA VAL A 354 -10.26 -2.13 -17.54
C VAL A 354 -8.83 -2.62 -17.21
N TYR A 355 -8.62 -3.28 -16.08
CA TYR A 355 -7.40 -4.05 -15.77
C TYR A 355 -7.52 -5.52 -16.18
N TYR A 356 -6.46 -6.31 -16.01
CA TYR A 356 -6.50 -7.73 -16.39
C TYR A 356 -7.60 -8.48 -15.62
N ASP A 357 -7.80 -8.17 -14.33
CA ASP A 357 -8.81 -8.85 -13.52
C ASP A 357 -10.25 -8.37 -13.79
N ASP A 358 -10.40 -7.19 -14.42
CA ASP A 358 -11.69 -6.64 -14.82
C ASP A 358 -12.20 -7.25 -16.13
N LEU A 359 -11.37 -8.04 -16.83
CA LEU A 359 -11.78 -8.72 -18.06
C LEU A 359 -12.92 -9.70 -17.75
N PRO A 360 -14.01 -9.69 -18.55
CA PRO A 360 -15.14 -10.60 -18.36
C PRO A 360 -14.71 -12.06 -18.23
N ALA A 361 -15.42 -12.82 -17.41
CA ALA A 361 -15.16 -14.25 -17.24
C ALA A 361 -15.30 -14.98 -18.58
N VAL A 362 -14.30 -15.81 -18.90
CA VAL A 362 -14.36 -16.68 -20.07
C VAL A 362 -15.24 -17.89 -19.73
N LYS A 363 -16.04 -18.38 -20.68
CA LYS A 363 -16.89 -19.55 -20.44
C LYS A 363 -16.02 -20.76 -20.08
N GLY A 364 -16.27 -21.35 -18.92
CA GLY A 364 -15.47 -22.47 -18.42
C GLY A 364 -14.07 -22.07 -17.94
N GLU A 365 -13.84 -20.79 -17.64
CA GLU A 365 -12.62 -20.32 -16.96
C GLU A 365 -12.40 -21.07 -15.63
N LEU A 366 -11.12 -21.28 -15.29
CA LEU A 366 -10.66 -21.87 -14.05
C LEU A 366 -9.79 -20.87 -13.28
N PHE A 367 -9.63 -21.11 -11.98
CA PHE A 367 -8.83 -20.28 -11.10
C PHE A 367 -7.67 -21.06 -10.50
N VAL A 368 -6.52 -20.38 -10.38
CA VAL A 368 -5.32 -20.93 -9.76
C VAL A 368 -5.03 -20.23 -8.44
N SER A 369 -4.73 -21.05 -7.41
CA SER A 369 -4.10 -20.61 -6.16
C SER A 369 -2.74 -21.30 -6.00
N VAL A 370 -1.74 -20.55 -5.55
CA VAL A 370 -0.37 -21.04 -5.37
C VAL A 370 -0.22 -21.78 -4.04
N VAL A 371 0.54 -22.88 -4.07
CA VAL A 371 0.99 -23.60 -2.87
C VAL A 371 2.44 -23.23 -2.66
N THR A 372 2.74 -22.56 -1.55
CA THR A 372 4.08 -22.03 -1.27
C THR A 372 4.73 -22.72 -0.08
N SER A 373 6.07 -22.68 -0.03
CA SER A 373 6.82 -23.22 1.09
C SER A 373 6.58 -22.42 2.37
N THR A 374 6.38 -23.14 3.48
CA THR A 374 6.38 -22.62 4.85
C THR A 374 7.75 -22.75 5.52
N MET A 375 8.71 -23.36 4.82
CA MET A 375 10.05 -23.67 5.32
C MET A 375 11.09 -22.79 4.62
N VAL A 376 12.07 -22.30 5.37
CA VAL A 376 13.17 -21.47 4.86
C VAL A 376 14.07 -22.27 3.92
N HIS A 377 14.46 -23.49 4.31
CA HIS A 377 15.24 -24.40 3.46
C HIS A 377 14.90 -25.84 3.83
N ALA A 378 14.48 -26.64 2.86
CA ALA A 378 14.04 -28.01 3.13
C ALA A 378 14.08 -28.89 1.86
N LYS A 379 14.54 -30.14 1.96
CA LYS A 379 14.27 -31.15 0.92
C LYS A 379 12.81 -31.55 0.91
N ILE A 380 12.17 -31.61 -0.26
CA ILE A 380 10.76 -32.02 -0.38
C ILE A 380 10.70 -33.55 -0.31
N ILE A 381 10.08 -34.09 0.75
CA ILE A 381 9.91 -35.55 0.92
C ILE A 381 8.64 -36.03 0.20
N SER A 382 7.52 -35.35 0.42
CA SER A 382 6.21 -35.73 -0.10
C SER A 382 5.28 -34.52 -0.13
N ILE A 383 4.31 -34.54 -1.04
CA ILE A 383 3.22 -33.55 -1.15
C ILE A 383 1.90 -34.32 -1.03
N ASP A 384 1.11 -34.03 0.00
CA ASP A 384 -0.21 -34.66 0.21
C ASP A 384 -1.30 -33.92 -0.60
N ALA A 385 -1.44 -34.28 -1.87
CA ALA A 385 -2.44 -33.74 -2.79
C ALA A 385 -3.79 -34.53 -2.88
N PRO A 386 -3.90 -35.83 -2.55
CA PRO A 386 -5.17 -36.56 -2.67
C PRO A 386 -6.35 -35.94 -1.91
N VAL A 387 -6.12 -35.43 -0.68
CA VAL A 387 -7.16 -34.74 0.11
C VAL A 387 -7.64 -33.46 -0.58
N ALA A 388 -6.72 -32.78 -1.25
CA ALA A 388 -7.02 -31.59 -2.04
C ALA A 388 -7.87 -31.93 -3.28
N LEU A 389 -7.49 -32.96 -4.02
CA LEU A 389 -8.18 -33.41 -5.23
C LEU A 389 -9.58 -33.98 -4.96
N ALA A 390 -9.83 -34.51 -3.76
CA ALA A 390 -11.15 -35.00 -3.36
C ALA A 390 -12.17 -33.88 -3.07
N THR A 391 -11.74 -32.61 -3.05
CA THR A 391 -12.63 -31.48 -2.77
C THR A 391 -13.44 -31.11 -4.02
N SER A 392 -14.76 -30.96 -3.88
CA SER A 392 -15.66 -30.55 -4.97
C SER A 392 -15.21 -29.24 -5.64
N GLY A 393 -15.23 -29.21 -6.97
CA GLY A 393 -14.80 -28.08 -7.80
C GLY A 393 -13.29 -27.97 -8.00
N VAL A 394 -12.46 -28.79 -7.34
CA VAL A 394 -11.03 -28.89 -7.64
C VAL A 394 -10.82 -29.77 -8.87
N ILE A 395 -10.09 -29.23 -9.84
CA ILE A 395 -9.82 -29.92 -11.11
C ILE A 395 -8.52 -30.72 -11.02
N THR A 396 -7.44 -30.08 -10.59
CA THR A 396 -6.13 -30.72 -10.54
C THR A 396 -5.13 -29.95 -9.67
N PHE A 397 -4.05 -30.63 -9.31
CA PHE A 397 -2.84 -30.04 -8.76
C PHE A 397 -1.75 -30.08 -9.82
N ILE A 398 -0.97 -29.00 -9.90
CA ILE A 398 0.10 -28.82 -10.87
C ILE A 398 1.41 -28.61 -10.12
N SER A 399 2.43 -29.32 -10.57
CA SER A 399 3.77 -29.35 -9.99
C SER A 399 4.82 -29.24 -11.09
N ALA A 400 6.09 -29.29 -10.70
CA ALA A 400 7.21 -29.38 -11.62
C ALA A 400 7.06 -30.49 -12.69
N LYS A 401 6.40 -31.61 -12.35
CA LYS A 401 6.21 -32.76 -13.25
C LYS A 401 5.25 -32.49 -14.41
N ASP A 402 4.42 -31.46 -14.28
CA ASP A 402 3.39 -31.10 -15.24
C ASP A 402 3.88 -30.07 -16.26
N VAL A 403 5.11 -29.56 -16.10
CA VAL A 403 5.74 -28.63 -17.03
C VAL A 403 6.26 -29.41 -18.25
N PRO A 404 5.73 -29.17 -19.46
CA PRO A 404 6.10 -29.98 -20.63
C PRO A 404 7.47 -29.58 -21.23
N GLY A 405 7.90 -28.33 -21.04
CA GLY A 405 9.22 -27.83 -21.46
C GLY A 405 10.20 -27.75 -20.29
N GLN A 406 10.64 -26.54 -19.93
CA GLN A 406 11.60 -26.33 -18.84
C GLN A 406 10.96 -25.73 -17.60
N ASN A 407 11.09 -26.39 -16.45
CA ASN A 407 10.64 -25.91 -15.13
C ASN A 407 11.55 -24.80 -14.54
N ARG A 408 12.15 -23.95 -15.38
CA ARG A 408 13.08 -22.92 -14.95
C ARG A 408 13.06 -21.74 -15.91
N ARG A 409 12.99 -20.54 -15.34
CA ARG A 409 13.18 -19.27 -16.07
C ARG A 409 14.65 -18.88 -16.06
N LEU A 410 15.12 -18.23 -17.11
CA LEU A 410 16.48 -17.69 -17.18
C LEU A 410 16.44 -16.16 -17.10
N TRP A 411 17.34 -15.57 -16.31
CA TRP A 411 17.58 -14.13 -16.32
C TRP A 411 19.08 -13.84 -16.19
N PHE A 412 19.68 -13.30 -17.26
CA PHE A 412 21.14 -13.16 -17.36
C PHE A 412 21.89 -14.45 -17.00
N ASN A 413 21.45 -15.59 -17.54
CA ASN A 413 21.98 -16.93 -17.27
C ASN A 413 21.82 -17.44 -15.82
N ASN A 414 21.05 -16.75 -14.97
CA ASN A 414 20.69 -17.27 -13.65
C ASN A 414 19.34 -18.00 -13.73
N PRO A 415 19.32 -19.33 -13.54
CA PRO A 415 18.07 -20.09 -13.50
C PRO A 415 17.34 -19.88 -12.17
N GLU A 416 16.03 -19.73 -12.22
CA GLU A 416 15.12 -19.83 -11.07
C GLU A 416 14.02 -20.85 -11.41
N GLU A 417 13.75 -21.80 -10.52
CA GLU A 417 12.71 -22.79 -10.71
C GLU A 417 11.32 -22.15 -10.65
N LEU A 418 10.40 -22.61 -11.50
CA LEU A 418 9.01 -22.17 -11.47
C LEU A 418 8.26 -22.87 -10.34
N PHE A 419 8.44 -24.20 -10.26
CA PHE A 419 7.98 -25.04 -9.16
C PHE A 419 9.17 -25.71 -8.49
N ALA A 420 9.25 -25.64 -7.16
CA ALA A 420 10.25 -26.38 -6.40
C ALA A 420 10.07 -27.89 -6.61
N GLU A 421 11.10 -28.57 -7.12
CA GLU A 421 11.02 -30.01 -7.44
C GLU A 421 11.61 -30.89 -6.34
N LYS A 422 12.83 -30.58 -5.89
CA LYS A 422 13.61 -31.43 -4.96
C LYS A 422 13.77 -30.80 -3.58
N GLU A 423 13.95 -29.48 -3.54
CA GLU A 423 14.14 -28.74 -2.32
C GLU A 423 13.51 -27.35 -2.46
N VAL A 424 13.09 -26.80 -1.33
CA VAL A 424 12.70 -25.41 -1.17
C VAL A 424 13.87 -24.66 -0.54
N ILE A 425 14.12 -23.45 -1.03
CA ILE A 425 15.25 -22.59 -0.64
C ILE A 425 14.80 -21.25 -0.06
N CYS A 426 13.49 -21.00 0.06
CA CYS A 426 12.94 -19.90 0.84
C CYS A 426 11.48 -20.18 1.24
N VAL A 427 11.01 -19.50 2.29
CA VAL A 427 9.57 -19.37 2.54
C VAL A 427 8.95 -18.62 1.37
N GLY A 428 7.76 -19.03 0.90
CA GLY A 428 7.11 -18.40 -0.24
C GLY A 428 7.46 -18.98 -1.62
N GLN A 429 8.47 -19.85 -1.72
CA GLN A 429 8.78 -20.50 -2.99
C GLN A 429 7.59 -21.37 -3.43
N ILE A 430 7.17 -21.24 -4.68
CA ILE A 430 6.03 -22.00 -5.20
C ILE A 430 6.44 -23.46 -5.39
N ILE A 431 5.69 -24.37 -4.76
CA ILE A 431 5.86 -25.83 -4.87
C ILE A 431 4.92 -26.38 -5.94
N GLY A 432 3.72 -25.80 -6.04
CA GLY A 432 2.70 -26.20 -6.99
C GLY A 432 1.54 -25.22 -7.01
N THR A 433 0.51 -25.54 -7.78
CA THR A 433 -0.74 -24.77 -7.85
C THR A 433 -1.96 -25.68 -7.82
N ILE A 434 -3.02 -25.19 -7.18
CA ILE A 434 -4.35 -25.81 -7.23
C ILE A 434 -5.19 -25.10 -8.27
N VAL A 435 -5.79 -25.89 -9.17
CA VAL A 435 -6.73 -25.41 -10.19
C VAL A 435 -8.15 -25.80 -9.78
N ALA A 436 -9.07 -24.84 -9.72
CA ALA A 436 -10.48 -25.07 -9.36
C ALA A 436 -11.45 -24.22 -10.17
N GLU A 437 -12.75 -24.51 -10.07
CA GLU A 437 -13.81 -23.76 -10.75
C GLU A 437 -14.05 -22.37 -10.16
N THR A 438 -13.73 -22.16 -8.88
CA THR A 438 -13.79 -20.85 -8.22
C THR A 438 -12.51 -20.50 -7.47
N ARG A 439 -12.25 -19.21 -7.26
CA ARG A 439 -11.11 -18.70 -6.49
C ARG A 439 -11.13 -19.24 -5.06
N GLU A 440 -12.30 -19.27 -4.44
CA GLU A 440 -12.49 -19.69 -3.05
C GLU A 440 -12.21 -21.18 -2.88
N GLN A 441 -12.58 -22.02 -3.86
CA GLN A 441 -12.27 -23.45 -3.85
C GLN A 441 -10.77 -23.67 -3.96
N ALA A 442 -10.10 -23.03 -4.92
CA ALA A 442 -8.65 -23.16 -5.12
C ALA A 442 -7.87 -22.78 -3.85
N LYS A 443 -8.22 -21.64 -3.24
CA LYS A 443 -7.57 -21.12 -2.03
C LYS A 443 -7.70 -22.04 -0.82
N ARG A 444 -8.92 -22.48 -0.50
CA ARG A 444 -9.21 -23.31 0.68
C ARG A 444 -8.41 -24.60 0.72
N VAL A 445 -8.04 -25.08 -0.46
CA VAL A 445 -7.37 -26.36 -0.64
C VAL A 445 -5.86 -26.18 -0.64
N ALA A 446 -5.36 -25.08 -1.23
CA ALA A 446 -3.93 -24.73 -1.17
C ALA A 446 -3.41 -24.64 0.27
N GLU A 447 -4.19 -24.08 1.20
CA GLU A 447 -3.85 -23.97 2.63
C GLU A 447 -3.70 -25.32 3.36
N LYS A 448 -4.21 -26.43 2.79
CA LYS A 448 -4.22 -27.74 3.45
C LYS A 448 -3.07 -28.67 3.01
N ILE A 449 -2.30 -28.28 2.00
CA ILE A 449 -1.23 -29.13 1.47
C ILE A 449 0.00 -29.00 2.37
N LEU A 450 0.41 -30.12 2.98
CA LEU A 450 1.58 -30.22 3.84
C LEU A 450 2.79 -30.73 3.05
N HIS A 451 3.95 -30.11 3.27
CA HIS A 451 5.25 -30.60 2.80
C HIS A 451 6.24 -30.71 3.97
N ASN A 452 7.05 -31.77 3.95
CA ASN A 452 8.06 -32.05 4.98
C ASN A 452 9.47 -31.85 4.39
N GLY A 453 10.40 -31.30 5.18
CA GLY A 453 11.81 -31.23 4.79
C GLY A 453 12.83 -30.96 5.88
N VAL A 454 14.12 -31.03 5.50
CA VAL A 454 15.30 -30.95 6.39
C VAL A 454 16.24 -29.77 6.05
N PRO A 455 16.84 -29.07 7.03
CA PRO A 455 17.64 -27.85 6.79
C PRO A 455 18.96 -28.07 6.03
N ASN A 456 19.44 -27.04 5.32
CA ASN A 456 20.73 -27.04 4.59
C ASN A 456 21.50 -25.70 4.76
N LYS A 457 22.75 -25.60 4.28
CA LYS A 457 23.70 -24.47 4.52
C LYS A 457 23.83 -23.44 3.37
N ILE A 458 24.24 -22.22 3.76
CA ILE A 458 24.39 -20.97 2.96
C ILE A 458 25.61 -20.98 2.01
N ILE A 459 25.51 -20.30 0.84
CA ILE A 459 26.58 -20.13 -0.17
C ILE A 459 26.75 -18.64 -0.56
N PHE A 460 27.98 -18.14 -0.73
CA PHE A 460 28.27 -16.75 -1.14
C PHE A 460 28.55 -16.62 -2.64
N ALA A 461 28.15 -15.50 -3.25
CA ALA A 461 28.43 -15.17 -4.66
C ALA A 461 29.81 -14.49 -4.84
N PRO A 462 30.39 -14.48 -6.07
CA PRO A 462 31.67 -13.83 -6.34
C PRO A 462 31.62 -12.30 -6.17
N LYS A 463 32.76 -11.71 -5.78
CA LYS A 463 32.91 -10.27 -5.50
C LYS A 463 32.93 -9.44 -6.80
N ARG A 464 32.34 -8.25 -6.77
CA ARG A 464 32.50 -7.21 -7.82
C ARG A 464 33.29 -6.03 -7.23
N LYS A 465 34.26 -5.50 -7.99
CA LYS A 465 35.11 -4.37 -7.59
C LYS A 465 35.10 -3.31 -8.69
N LEU A 466 35.01 -2.04 -8.28
CA LEU A 466 35.22 -0.88 -9.15
C LEU A 466 36.25 0.03 -8.46
N GLU A 467 37.25 0.47 -9.22
CA GLU A 467 38.38 1.24 -8.69
C GLU A 467 38.85 2.34 -9.65
N ARG A 468 39.28 3.46 -9.08
CA ARG A 468 39.89 4.62 -9.73
C ARG A 468 40.84 5.30 -8.75
N GLY A 469 42.04 5.68 -9.20
CA GLY A 469 43.06 6.32 -8.36
C GLY A 469 43.82 5.34 -7.47
N ASN A 470 44.61 5.86 -6.52
CA ASN A 470 45.40 5.08 -5.57
C ASN A 470 44.85 5.30 -4.14
N GLU A 471 44.36 4.23 -3.51
CA GLU A 471 43.77 4.30 -2.16
C GLU A 471 44.82 4.48 -1.07
N GLU A 472 45.97 3.83 -1.19
CA GLU A 472 47.01 3.83 -0.16
C GLU A 472 47.56 5.25 -0.01
N GLU A 473 47.88 5.88 -1.14
CA GLU A 473 48.33 7.28 -1.18
C GLU A 473 47.26 8.25 -0.66
N GLY A 474 45.97 7.96 -0.93
CA GLY A 474 44.85 8.77 -0.44
C GLY A 474 44.72 8.72 1.08
N PHE A 475 44.82 7.53 1.68
CA PHE A 475 44.76 7.34 3.13
C PHE A 475 46.00 7.91 3.85
N GLU A 476 47.19 7.77 3.27
CA GLU A 476 48.42 8.35 3.84
C GLU A 476 48.37 9.88 3.94
N LYS A 477 47.72 10.54 2.98
CA LYS A 477 47.59 12.01 2.94
C LYS A 477 46.41 12.56 3.74
N ALA A 478 45.51 11.70 4.23
CA ALA A 478 44.30 12.14 4.90
C ALA A 478 44.57 12.52 6.37
N ASP A 479 44.16 13.72 6.77
CA ASP A 479 44.28 14.18 8.16
C ASP A 479 43.43 13.33 9.14
N HIS A 480 42.33 12.77 8.64
CA HIS A 480 41.38 11.97 9.40
C HIS A 480 40.92 10.75 8.61
N ILE A 481 40.80 9.62 9.32
CA ILE A 481 40.24 8.36 8.79
C ILE A 481 39.02 8.01 9.61
N LEU A 482 37.89 7.80 8.93
CA LEU A 482 36.63 7.39 9.54
C LEU A 482 36.29 5.97 9.13
N LYS A 483 35.84 5.17 10.10
CA LYS A 483 35.31 3.82 9.88
C LYS A 483 33.93 3.72 10.51
N GLY A 484 32.97 3.21 9.74
CA GLY A 484 31.60 3.04 10.20
C GLY A 484 30.90 1.93 9.43
N GLU A 485 29.74 1.52 9.95
CA GLU A 485 28.86 0.53 9.36
C GLU A 485 27.45 1.11 9.29
N LEU A 486 26.75 0.88 8.17
CA LEU A 486 25.37 1.29 7.98
C LEU A 486 24.54 0.09 7.53
N TYR A 487 23.34 -0.02 8.07
CA TYR A 487 22.35 -1.01 7.64
C TYR A 487 21.13 -0.31 7.04
N MET A 488 20.70 -0.78 5.87
CA MET A 488 19.46 -0.36 5.22
C MET A 488 18.55 -1.57 5.01
N GLY A 489 17.32 -1.50 5.51
CA GLY A 489 16.31 -2.53 5.30
C GLY A 489 15.80 -2.57 3.85
N GLY A 490 15.22 -3.70 3.45
CA GLY A 490 14.55 -3.84 2.15
C GLY A 490 13.22 -3.07 2.08
N GLN A 491 12.63 -3.01 0.88
CA GLN A 491 11.39 -2.27 0.64
C GLN A 491 10.40 -3.03 -0.25
N GLU A 492 9.15 -3.14 0.18
CA GLU A 492 8.07 -3.74 -0.62
C GLU A 492 7.52 -2.75 -1.68
N HIS A 493 7.27 -3.23 -2.91
CA HIS A 493 6.78 -2.40 -4.01
C HIS A 493 5.40 -1.84 -3.72
N PHE A 494 4.51 -2.71 -3.22
CA PHE A 494 3.16 -2.35 -2.80
C PHE A 494 2.35 -1.66 -3.91
N TYR A 495 2.48 -2.17 -5.14
CA TYR A 495 1.60 -1.82 -6.25
C TYR A 495 0.17 -2.24 -5.91
N MET A 496 -0.80 -1.39 -6.22
CA MET A 496 -2.17 -1.58 -5.73
C MET A 496 -2.89 -2.74 -6.45
N GLU A 497 -2.63 -2.95 -7.75
CA GLU A 497 -3.03 -4.15 -8.49
C GLU A 497 -2.01 -5.27 -8.28
N THR A 498 -2.36 -6.36 -7.58
CA THR A 498 -1.45 -7.50 -7.34
C THR A 498 -1.02 -8.20 -8.64
N GLN A 499 0.00 -9.06 -8.54
CA GLN A 499 0.43 -9.92 -9.64
C GLN A 499 -0.73 -10.81 -10.10
N GLY A 500 -0.91 -10.89 -11.41
CA GLY A 500 -1.87 -11.81 -11.99
C GLY A 500 -2.02 -11.66 -13.48
N LEU A 501 -2.79 -12.59 -14.03
CA LEU A 501 -3.09 -12.72 -15.44
C LEU A 501 -4.30 -13.63 -15.67
N ILE A 502 -4.82 -13.59 -16.89
CA ILE A 502 -5.61 -14.68 -17.47
C ILE A 502 -4.87 -15.22 -18.71
N ALA A 503 -4.71 -16.54 -18.78
CA ALA A 503 -4.12 -17.24 -19.92
C ALA A 503 -5.20 -18.04 -20.65
N ILE A 504 -5.43 -17.69 -21.93
CA ILE A 504 -6.51 -18.23 -22.75
C ILE A 504 -5.91 -19.12 -23.85
N PRO A 505 -6.23 -20.43 -23.90
CA PRO A 505 -5.82 -21.29 -25.00
C PRO A 505 -6.72 -21.07 -26.21
N LYS A 506 -6.16 -21.09 -27.42
CA LYS A 506 -6.94 -20.98 -28.67
C LYS A 506 -7.42 -22.33 -29.21
N GLY A 507 -6.88 -23.43 -28.71
CA GLY A 507 -7.27 -24.78 -29.10
C GLY A 507 -6.61 -25.27 -30.39
N GLU A 508 -5.88 -24.41 -31.10
CA GLU A 508 -5.19 -24.75 -32.36
C GLU A 508 -3.68 -24.60 -32.20
N ALA A 509 -2.90 -25.58 -32.68
CA ALA A 509 -1.44 -25.54 -32.76
C ALA A 509 -0.69 -25.10 -31.47
N GLY A 510 -1.28 -25.34 -30.29
CA GLY A 510 -0.71 -24.93 -29.00
C GLY A 510 -0.78 -23.42 -28.72
N GLU A 511 -1.58 -22.67 -29.48
CA GLU A 511 -1.67 -21.21 -29.38
C GLU A 511 -2.30 -20.75 -28.06
N MET A 512 -1.73 -19.70 -27.48
CA MET A 512 -2.13 -19.15 -26.19
C MET A 512 -2.00 -17.63 -26.12
N GLU A 513 -2.97 -16.99 -25.47
CA GLU A 513 -2.99 -15.55 -25.22
C GLU A 513 -3.02 -15.24 -23.72
N PRO A 514 -1.87 -14.87 -23.13
CA PRO A 514 -1.82 -14.29 -21.79
C PRO A 514 -2.18 -12.79 -21.78
N TYR A 515 -3.21 -12.41 -21.03
CA TYR A 515 -3.51 -11.01 -20.68
C TYR A 515 -2.94 -10.73 -19.30
N VAL A 516 -1.86 -9.96 -19.23
CA VAL A 516 -0.95 -9.96 -18.07
C VAL A 516 -0.60 -8.55 -17.61
N ALA A 517 -0.48 -8.36 -16.29
CA ALA A 517 0.06 -7.13 -15.71
C ALA A 517 1.61 -7.12 -15.78
N SER A 518 2.19 -7.06 -16.97
CA SER A 518 3.65 -7.13 -17.19
C SER A 518 4.24 -5.83 -17.71
N GLN A 519 5.39 -5.42 -17.16
CA GLN A 519 6.25 -4.36 -17.69
C GLN A 519 7.12 -4.85 -18.87
N HIS A 520 7.19 -6.17 -19.11
CA HIS A 520 8.03 -6.77 -20.14
C HIS A 520 7.31 -7.95 -20.81
N ALA A 521 6.34 -7.64 -21.69
CA ALA A 521 5.54 -8.66 -22.38
C ALA A 521 6.39 -9.67 -23.20
N ALA A 522 7.45 -9.21 -23.88
CA ALA A 522 8.33 -10.10 -24.65
C ALA A 522 9.07 -11.13 -23.77
N PHE A 523 9.51 -10.74 -22.57
CA PHE A 523 10.12 -11.68 -21.63
C PHE A 523 9.08 -12.66 -21.08
N THR A 524 7.85 -12.19 -20.81
CA THR A 524 6.75 -13.08 -20.45
C THR A 524 6.47 -14.11 -21.54
N GLN A 525 6.43 -13.70 -22.81
CA GLN A 525 6.25 -14.59 -23.96
C GLN A 525 7.36 -15.64 -24.05
N GLU A 526 8.62 -15.23 -23.93
CA GLU A 526 9.78 -16.11 -23.95
C GLU A 526 9.73 -17.16 -22.83
N VAL A 527 9.47 -16.72 -21.59
CA VAL A 527 9.41 -17.61 -20.43
C VAL A 527 8.25 -18.62 -20.56
N VAL A 528 7.08 -18.19 -21.05
CA VAL A 528 5.96 -19.11 -21.31
C VAL A 528 6.33 -20.11 -22.41
N GLY A 529 6.95 -19.68 -23.50
CA GLY A 529 7.37 -20.56 -24.60
C GLY A 529 8.36 -21.63 -24.15
N ILE A 530 9.41 -21.22 -23.43
CA ILE A 530 10.41 -22.14 -22.85
C ILE A 530 9.76 -23.13 -21.87
N THR A 531 8.81 -22.67 -21.07
CA THR A 531 8.11 -23.52 -20.08
C THR A 531 7.22 -24.54 -20.77
N LEU A 532 6.52 -24.15 -21.83
CA LEU A 532 5.63 -25.03 -22.55
C LEU A 532 6.33 -25.90 -23.61
N GLY A 533 7.57 -25.58 -23.97
CA GLY A 533 8.25 -26.20 -25.10
C GLY A 533 7.63 -25.83 -26.45
N ILE A 534 7.06 -24.62 -26.55
CA ILE A 534 6.36 -24.10 -27.72
C ILE A 534 7.07 -22.84 -28.23
N ASP A 535 7.12 -22.67 -29.56
CA ASP A 535 7.70 -21.50 -30.19
C ASP A 535 6.98 -20.20 -29.79
N SER A 536 7.75 -19.12 -29.64
CA SER A 536 7.23 -17.82 -29.18
C SER A 536 6.15 -17.24 -30.09
N ASN A 537 6.14 -17.57 -31.38
CA ASN A 537 5.10 -17.12 -32.32
C ASN A 537 3.70 -17.69 -32.02
N LYS A 538 3.59 -18.73 -31.20
CA LYS A 538 2.31 -19.30 -30.74
C LYS A 538 1.77 -18.62 -29.49
N ILE A 539 2.53 -17.71 -28.89
CA ILE A 539 2.16 -17.05 -27.64
C ILE A 539 2.05 -15.55 -27.91
N THR A 540 0.88 -14.97 -27.68
CA THR A 540 0.67 -13.52 -27.84
C THR A 540 0.34 -12.90 -26.49
N CYS A 541 1.27 -12.13 -25.92
CA CYS A 541 1.06 -11.46 -24.63
C CYS A 541 0.39 -10.09 -24.81
N HIS A 542 -0.72 -9.88 -24.12
CA HIS A 542 -1.48 -8.63 -24.15
C HIS A 542 -1.33 -7.86 -22.83
N VAL A 543 -0.89 -6.60 -22.92
CA VAL A 543 -0.80 -5.67 -21.79
C VAL A 543 -1.46 -4.35 -22.17
N LYS A 544 -2.58 -4.01 -21.52
CA LYS A 544 -3.27 -2.73 -21.77
C LYS A 544 -2.81 -1.62 -20.84
N ARG A 545 -2.68 -1.92 -19.54
CA ARG A 545 -2.31 -1.02 -18.44
C ARG A 545 -1.92 -1.86 -17.21
N LEU A 546 -1.26 -1.23 -16.24
CA LEU A 546 -0.90 -1.85 -14.96
C LEU A 546 -1.37 -0.96 -13.81
N GLY A 547 -1.83 -1.51 -12.70
CA GLY A 547 -2.15 -0.76 -11.47
C GLY A 547 -0.94 -0.54 -10.57
N GLY A 548 0.17 -0.09 -11.17
CA GLY A 548 1.49 0.02 -10.56
C GLY A 548 2.36 -1.22 -10.80
N GLY A 549 3.68 -1.03 -10.86
CA GLY A 549 4.66 -2.10 -11.10
C GLY A 549 5.99 -1.86 -10.40
N PHE A 550 6.60 -0.69 -10.61
CA PHE A 550 7.83 -0.29 -9.88
C PHE A 550 9.03 -1.24 -10.02
N GLY A 551 9.06 -2.09 -11.05
CA GLY A 551 10.20 -2.97 -11.42
C GLY A 551 9.93 -4.46 -11.22
N VAL A 552 9.07 -4.85 -10.28
CA VAL A 552 8.78 -6.26 -9.93
C VAL A 552 8.02 -7.03 -11.01
N LYS A 553 7.18 -6.34 -11.79
CA LYS A 553 6.30 -6.91 -12.82
C LYS A 553 7.09 -7.18 -14.12
N VAL A 554 8.29 -7.72 -13.97
CA VAL A 554 9.18 -8.18 -15.06
C VAL A 554 9.47 -9.66 -14.85
N MET A 555 10.32 -10.00 -13.88
CA MET A 555 10.76 -11.38 -13.64
C MET A 555 9.71 -12.25 -12.96
N LYS A 556 9.12 -11.74 -11.87
CA LYS A 556 8.19 -12.50 -11.03
C LYS A 556 6.87 -12.77 -11.75
N ILE A 557 6.35 -11.77 -12.47
CA ILE A 557 5.16 -11.96 -13.31
C ILE A 557 5.41 -12.93 -14.47
N GLY A 558 6.61 -12.94 -15.07
CA GLY A 558 6.98 -13.91 -16.09
C GLY A 558 6.91 -15.35 -15.56
N SER A 559 7.41 -15.57 -14.34
CA SER A 559 7.34 -16.88 -13.67
C SER A 559 5.89 -17.29 -13.37
N LEU A 560 5.09 -16.37 -12.80
CA LEU A 560 3.66 -16.62 -12.53
C LEU A 560 2.87 -16.88 -13.82
N SER A 561 3.25 -16.21 -14.91
CA SER A 561 2.62 -16.40 -16.23
C SER A 561 2.89 -17.79 -16.78
N ALA A 562 4.13 -18.27 -16.69
CA ALA A 562 4.49 -19.64 -17.09
C ALA A 562 3.81 -20.72 -16.24
N ILE A 563 3.71 -20.50 -14.93
CA ILE A 563 2.97 -21.36 -14.01
C ILE A 563 1.49 -21.45 -14.42
N THR A 564 0.86 -20.31 -14.69
CA THR A 564 -0.54 -20.24 -15.09
C THR A 564 -0.74 -20.83 -16.49
N ALA A 565 0.19 -20.60 -17.42
CA ALA A 565 0.17 -21.18 -18.75
C ALA A 565 0.30 -22.71 -18.71
N THR A 566 1.08 -23.27 -17.78
CA THR A 566 1.13 -24.73 -17.56
C THR A 566 -0.24 -25.28 -17.14
N ALA A 567 -0.98 -24.53 -16.32
CA ALA A 567 -2.35 -24.87 -15.96
C ALA A 567 -3.32 -24.82 -17.14
N THR A 568 -3.22 -23.76 -17.94
CA THR A 568 -3.99 -23.62 -19.17
C THR A 568 -3.70 -24.76 -20.15
N TYR A 569 -2.43 -25.11 -20.32
CA TYR A 569 -1.99 -26.19 -21.21
C TYR A 569 -2.53 -27.55 -20.77
N LYS A 570 -2.40 -27.87 -19.47
CA LYS A 570 -2.85 -29.16 -18.91
C LYS A 570 -4.37 -29.33 -18.93
N THR A 571 -5.12 -28.25 -18.75
CA THR A 571 -6.59 -28.29 -18.66
C THR A 571 -7.31 -27.98 -19.97
N SER A 572 -6.60 -27.46 -20.97
CA SER A 572 -7.17 -26.94 -22.22
C SER A 572 -8.29 -25.91 -22.01
N ARG A 573 -8.26 -25.20 -20.88
CA ARG A 573 -9.27 -24.20 -20.47
C ARG A 573 -8.57 -22.90 -20.12
N ALA A 574 -9.29 -21.78 -20.25
CA ALA A 574 -8.79 -20.50 -19.77
C ALA A 574 -8.53 -20.57 -18.26
N VAL A 575 -7.39 -20.06 -17.81
CA VAL A 575 -7.01 -20.05 -16.39
C VAL A 575 -6.64 -18.65 -15.96
N ARG A 576 -7.25 -18.20 -14.87
CA ARG A 576 -6.94 -16.93 -14.23
C ARG A 576 -6.21 -17.13 -12.92
N CYS A 577 -5.14 -16.36 -12.73
CA CYS A 577 -4.40 -16.30 -11.48
C CYS A 577 -4.38 -14.85 -10.98
N VAL A 578 -4.82 -14.65 -9.74
CA VAL A 578 -4.80 -13.36 -9.04
C VAL A 578 -4.21 -13.63 -7.67
N LEU A 579 -3.00 -13.13 -7.40
CA LEU A 579 -2.41 -13.28 -6.08
C LEU A 579 -3.12 -12.37 -5.08
N GLU A 580 -3.42 -12.90 -3.90
CA GLU A 580 -3.80 -12.06 -2.76
C GLU A 580 -2.58 -11.29 -2.25
N ARG A 581 -2.82 -10.17 -1.55
CA ARG A 581 -1.73 -9.30 -1.07
C ARG A 581 -0.68 -10.05 -0.23
N GLY A 582 -1.11 -10.98 0.62
CA GLY A 582 -0.20 -11.77 1.45
C GLY A 582 0.73 -12.65 0.62
N ASP A 583 0.15 -13.41 -0.31
CA ASP A 583 0.90 -14.29 -1.22
C ASP A 583 1.80 -13.49 -2.17
N ASP A 584 1.32 -12.34 -2.64
CA ASP A 584 2.04 -11.42 -3.50
C ASP A 584 3.33 -10.90 -2.83
N MET A 585 3.20 -10.39 -1.60
CA MET A 585 4.35 -9.90 -0.81
C MET A 585 5.33 -11.03 -0.44
N LEU A 586 4.80 -12.24 -0.22
CA LEU A 586 5.62 -13.41 0.12
C LEU A 586 6.38 -13.94 -1.11
N PHE A 587 5.72 -14.01 -2.27
CA PHE A 587 6.27 -14.55 -3.52
C PHE A 587 7.27 -13.59 -4.18
N THR A 588 6.90 -12.31 -4.27
CA THR A 588 7.72 -11.34 -4.98
C THR A 588 8.92 -10.92 -4.17
N SER A 589 8.70 -10.63 -2.89
CA SER A 589 9.63 -9.94 -2.00
C SER A 589 10.17 -8.65 -2.59
N GLY A 590 10.45 -7.68 -1.73
CA GLY A 590 10.77 -6.32 -2.13
C GLY A 590 12.09 -6.10 -2.87
N SER A 591 12.71 -4.96 -2.59
CA SER A 591 14.06 -4.63 -3.01
C SER A 591 15.11 -5.11 -2.02
N ASN A 592 16.28 -5.46 -2.52
CA ASN A 592 17.47 -5.65 -1.70
C ASN A 592 17.89 -4.34 -1.04
N GLY A 593 18.43 -4.39 0.18
CA GLY A 593 19.21 -3.30 0.79
C GLY A 593 20.60 -3.09 0.16
N GLY A 594 20.89 -3.75 -0.97
CA GLY A 594 22.19 -3.72 -1.64
C GLY A 594 22.33 -2.56 -2.63
N CYS A 595 23.54 -2.01 -2.73
CA CYS A 595 23.89 -0.88 -3.60
C CYS A 595 24.20 -1.33 -5.03
N THR A 596 24.00 -0.44 -6.00
CA THR A 596 24.63 -0.55 -7.33
C THR A 596 25.94 0.23 -7.39
N LEU A 597 26.71 -0.01 -8.46
CA LEU A 597 27.96 0.67 -8.80
C LEU A 597 27.64 1.73 -9.86
N ASP A 598 27.14 2.93 -9.53
CA ASP A 598 26.97 3.91 -10.62
C ASP A 598 27.07 5.39 -10.20
N GLU A 599 26.89 5.74 -8.92
CA GLU A 599 26.51 7.13 -8.61
C GLU A 599 27.42 7.90 -7.65
N SER A 600 28.28 7.23 -6.91
CA SER A 600 29.13 7.84 -5.88
C SER A 600 30.49 8.37 -6.37
N SER A 601 31.01 9.42 -5.73
CA SER A 601 32.35 9.98 -5.99
C SER A 601 33.48 9.16 -5.33
N PHE A 602 33.37 7.83 -5.29
CA PHE A 602 34.39 7.00 -4.65
C PHE A 602 35.53 6.60 -5.57
N LEU A 603 36.73 6.53 -4.98
CA LEU A 603 37.89 5.88 -5.58
C LEU A 603 37.73 4.36 -5.63
N ILE A 604 37.16 3.70 -4.61
CA ILE A 604 37.00 2.23 -4.58
C ILE A 604 35.67 1.81 -3.95
N LEU A 605 34.95 0.92 -4.63
CA LEU A 605 33.71 0.31 -4.15
C LEU A 605 33.74 -1.20 -4.36
N ILE A 606 33.54 -1.98 -3.28
CA ILE A 606 33.48 -3.44 -3.31
C ILE A 606 32.06 -3.87 -2.97
N ILE A 607 31.39 -4.54 -3.92
CA ILE A 607 30.05 -5.07 -3.73
C ILE A 607 30.09 -6.59 -3.71
N ARG A 608 29.39 -7.19 -2.74
CA ARG A 608 29.14 -8.63 -2.68
C ARG A 608 27.65 -8.88 -2.61
N ASN A 609 27.15 -9.68 -3.53
CA ASN A 609 25.78 -10.19 -3.43
C ASN A 609 25.78 -11.43 -2.53
N CYS A 610 24.93 -11.44 -1.52
CA CYS A 610 24.73 -12.58 -0.64
C CYS A 610 23.54 -13.39 -1.16
N LYS A 611 23.74 -14.69 -1.44
CA LYS A 611 22.62 -15.61 -1.65
C LYS A 611 22.14 -16.05 -0.27
N LEU A 612 20.89 -15.74 0.05
CA LEU A 612 20.23 -16.06 1.31
C LEU A 612 19.01 -16.93 1.02
N ASP A 613 18.55 -17.66 2.03
CA ASP A 613 17.32 -18.45 1.96
C ASP A 613 16.07 -17.58 2.15
N LEU A 614 16.00 -16.50 1.36
CA LEU A 614 14.91 -15.53 1.32
C LEU A 614 14.38 -15.48 -0.13
N PRO A 615 13.11 -15.07 -0.34
CA PRO A 615 12.61 -14.95 -1.70
C PRO A 615 13.49 -14.00 -2.50
N SER A 616 13.74 -14.35 -3.77
CA SER A 616 14.65 -13.58 -4.62
C SER A 616 14.15 -12.16 -4.82
N TYR A 617 14.85 -11.20 -4.21
CA TYR A 617 14.66 -9.77 -4.43
C TYR A 617 14.82 -9.39 -5.90
N THR A 618 14.16 -8.30 -6.29
CA THR A 618 14.10 -7.85 -7.67
C THR A 618 14.29 -6.32 -7.80
N ALA A 619 14.19 -5.83 -9.04
CA ALA A 619 14.26 -4.42 -9.36
C ALA A 619 13.21 -3.61 -8.58
N PHE A 620 13.64 -2.47 -8.06
CA PHE A 620 12.78 -1.44 -7.48
C PHE A 620 13.13 -0.10 -8.14
N HIS A 621 12.24 0.88 -8.03
CA HIS A 621 12.50 2.23 -8.50
C HIS A 621 13.84 2.78 -7.95
N GLY A 622 14.74 3.18 -8.85
CA GLY A 622 16.12 3.59 -8.53
C GLY A 622 17.18 2.49 -8.70
N PHE A 623 16.80 1.21 -8.70
CA PHE A 623 17.66 0.06 -9.04
C PHE A 623 19.04 0.09 -8.34
N GLY A 624 19.08 0.22 -7.02
CA GLY A 624 20.31 0.25 -6.22
C GLY A 624 20.93 1.64 -5.99
N GLY A 625 20.54 2.64 -6.79
CA GLY A 625 20.98 4.03 -6.65
C GLY A 625 20.61 4.65 -5.29
N PRO A 626 19.36 4.49 -4.77
CA PRO A 626 19.00 5.01 -3.46
C PRO A 626 19.85 4.45 -2.30
N GLN A 627 20.20 3.16 -2.38
CA GLN A 627 21.05 2.49 -1.40
C GLN A 627 22.47 3.04 -1.47
N GLU A 628 23.03 3.19 -2.67
CA GLU A 628 24.34 3.79 -2.89
C GLU A 628 24.37 5.23 -2.36
N LEU A 629 23.44 6.07 -2.80
CA LEU A 629 23.34 7.47 -2.40
C LEU A 629 23.26 7.63 -0.89
N THR A 630 22.46 6.81 -0.20
CA THR A 630 22.34 6.88 1.26
C THR A 630 23.67 6.56 1.96
N ASN A 631 24.42 5.58 1.48
CA ASN A 631 25.74 5.27 2.04
C ASN A 631 26.70 6.47 1.90
N ILE A 632 26.73 7.12 0.73
CA ILE A 632 27.58 8.30 0.51
C ILE A 632 27.17 9.47 1.38
N GLU A 633 25.87 9.74 1.42
CA GLU A 633 25.34 10.85 2.17
C GLU A 633 25.57 10.67 3.67
N SER A 634 25.55 9.44 4.17
CA SER A 634 25.99 9.13 5.54
C SER A 634 27.47 9.41 5.73
N VAL A 635 28.36 9.00 4.82
CA VAL A 635 29.80 9.29 4.90
C VAL A 635 30.07 10.79 4.89
N LEU A 636 29.47 11.53 3.95
CA LEU A 636 29.63 12.99 3.85
C LEU A 636 29.11 13.70 5.10
N HIS A 637 28.02 13.20 5.70
CA HIS A 637 27.50 13.72 6.94
C HIS A 637 28.46 13.51 8.12
N GLU A 638 29.04 12.31 8.24
CA GLU A 638 30.04 12.01 9.29
C GLU A 638 31.33 12.82 9.12
N VAL A 639 31.79 13.01 7.88
CA VAL A 639 32.92 13.92 7.58
C VAL A 639 32.59 15.35 8.04
N ALA A 640 31.39 15.85 7.73
CA ALA A 640 30.96 17.17 8.16
C ALA A 640 30.91 17.30 9.69
N ALA A 641 30.35 16.31 10.38
CA ALA A 641 30.31 16.26 11.83
C ALA A 641 31.72 16.25 12.44
N ARG A 642 32.64 15.45 11.88
CA ARG A 642 34.03 15.34 12.38
C ARG A 642 34.81 16.63 12.17
N CYS A 643 34.62 17.30 11.04
CA CYS A 643 35.26 18.57 10.71
C CYS A 643 34.61 19.78 11.41
N GLY A 644 33.47 19.60 12.09
CA GLY A 644 32.72 20.71 12.68
C GLY A 644 32.13 21.67 11.63
N LEU A 645 31.90 21.18 10.40
CA LEU A 645 31.40 21.98 9.28
C LEU A 645 29.93 21.67 9.00
N PRO A 646 29.13 22.66 8.54
CA PRO A 646 27.80 22.41 8.02
C PRO A 646 27.82 21.41 6.87
N ALA A 647 26.95 20.39 6.92
CA ALA A 647 26.94 19.30 5.94
C ALA A 647 26.75 19.75 4.49
N HIS A 648 25.93 20.80 4.26
CA HIS A 648 25.73 21.35 2.92
C HIS A 648 27.01 21.98 2.33
N LEU A 649 27.90 22.54 3.15
CA LEU A 649 29.19 23.08 2.70
C LEU A 649 30.15 21.95 2.33
N VAL A 650 30.19 20.87 3.12
CA VAL A 650 31.01 19.69 2.79
C VAL A 650 30.56 19.06 1.48
N ARG A 651 29.24 18.98 1.23
CA ARG A 651 28.70 18.54 -0.05
C ARG A 651 29.14 19.45 -1.19
N ASP A 652 29.01 20.76 -1.03
CA ASP A 652 29.40 21.72 -2.06
C ASP A 652 30.91 21.65 -2.37
N ILE A 653 31.77 21.48 -1.37
CA ILE A 653 33.22 21.32 -1.55
C ILE A 653 33.55 20.08 -2.39
N ASN A 654 32.83 18.96 -2.16
CA ASN A 654 33.10 17.68 -2.81
C ASN A 654 32.29 17.46 -4.10
N MET A 655 31.49 18.45 -4.52
CA MET A 655 30.65 18.36 -5.72
C MET A 655 31.50 18.55 -6.98
N TYR A 656 31.13 17.86 -8.07
CA TYR A 656 31.71 18.10 -9.39
C TYR A 656 31.47 19.55 -9.84
N LYS A 657 32.52 20.28 -10.21
CA LYS A 657 32.45 21.71 -10.56
C LYS A 657 33.09 22.07 -11.91
N ASP A 658 33.98 21.24 -12.44
CA ASP A 658 34.63 21.52 -13.73
C ASP A 658 33.66 21.37 -14.91
N GLU A 659 33.86 22.14 -15.98
CA GLU A 659 33.02 22.08 -17.19
C GLU A 659 32.88 20.65 -17.76
N LYS A 660 33.96 19.86 -17.63
CA LYS A 660 34.06 18.47 -18.06
C LYS A 660 34.58 17.62 -16.92
N CYS A 661 33.70 16.78 -16.38
CA CYS A 661 34.01 15.87 -15.29
C CYS A 661 33.99 14.41 -15.79
N TYR A 662 34.77 13.55 -15.11
CA TYR A 662 34.73 12.11 -15.35
C TYR A 662 34.17 11.40 -14.12
N THR A 663 33.25 10.48 -14.33
CA THR A 663 32.78 9.58 -13.27
C THR A 663 33.88 8.60 -12.83
N HIS A 664 33.68 7.91 -11.71
CA HIS A 664 34.60 6.88 -11.23
C HIS A 664 34.78 5.72 -12.25
N HIS A 665 33.76 5.42 -13.07
CA HIS A 665 33.83 4.51 -14.23
C HIS A 665 34.29 5.18 -15.55
N LYS A 666 34.93 6.35 -15.48
CA LYS A 666 35.55 7.06 -16.61
C LYS A 666 34.57 7.58 -17.68
N GLN A 667 33.30 7.76 -17.34
CA GLN A 667 32.33 8.38 -18.24
C GLN A 667 32.46 9.91 -18.17
N LEU A 668 32.64 10.56 -19.32
CA LEU A 668 32.63 12.02 -19.43
C LEU A 668 31.21 12.57 -19.29
N PHE A 669 31.04 13.63 -18.49
CA PHE A 669 29.78 14.36 -18.35
C PHE A 669 30.03 15.84 -17.96
N SER A 670 29.00 16.68 -18.07
CA SER A 670 29.02 18.06 -17.58
C SER A 670 28.15 18.20 -16.31
N PRO A 671 28.66 18.79 -15.22
CA PRO A 671 27.90 18.99 -13.98
C PRO A 671 27.08 20.29 -13.96
N HIS A 672 27.06 21.09 -15.04
CA HIS A 672 26.44 22.42 -15.08
C HIS A 672 25.02 22.45 -14.48
N ASP A 673 24.13 21.59 -14.97
CA ASP A 673 22.72 21.58 -14.53
C ASP A 673 22.56 21.09 -13.09
N MET A 674 23.45 20.22 -12.62
CA MET A 674 23.46 19.75 -11.23
C MET A 674 23.81 20.90 -10.28
N VAL A 675 24.83 21.69 -10.62
CA VAL A 675 25.23 22.88 -9.85
C VAL A 675 24.14 23.94 -9.89
N GLN A 676 23.50 24.15 -11.05
CA GLN A 676 22.36 25.05 -11.17
C GLN A 676 21.19 24.62 -10.26
N CYS A 677 20.80 23.34 -10.30
CA CYS A 677 19.75 22.80 -9.43
C CYS A 677 20.07 22.97 -7.94
N TRP A 678 21.33 22.76 -7.56
CA TRP A 678 21.78 22.97 -6.18
C TRP A 678 21.58 24.41 -5.73
N ASN A 679 22.06 25.37 -6.53
CA ASN A 679 21.95 26.80 -6.22
C ASN A 679 20.49 27.27 -6.19
N GLU A 680 19.70 26.90 -7.19
CA GLU A 680 18.27 27.24 -7.24
C GLU A 680 17.49 26.62 -6.06
N CYS A 681 17.85 25.41 -5.63
CA CYS A 681 17.21 24.76 -4.49
C CYS A 681 17.51 25.53 -3.18
N LEU A 682 18.77 25.93 -2.97
CA LEU A 682 19.15 26.73 -1.81
C LEU A 682 18.42 28.07 -1.76
N GLU A 683 18.33 28.75 -2.91
CA GLU A 683 17.63 30.04 -3.05
C GLU A 683 16.12 29.88 -2.84
N LYS A 684 15.45 29.03 -3.63
CA LYS A 684 13.98 28.87 -3.59
C LYS A 684 13.47 28.32 -2.27
N SER A 685 14.30 27.57 -1.54
CA SER A 685 13.94 27.03 -0.23
C SER A 685 14.22 27.96 0.93
N ASP A 686 14.84 29.13 0.69
CA ASP A 686 15.32 30.07 1.72
C ASP A 686 16.19 29.35 2.77
N TYR A 687 17.13 28.53 2.29
CA TYR A 687 17.81 27.51 3.10
C TYR A 687 18.55 28.12 4.30
N THR A 688 19.36 29.16 4.06
CA THR A 688 20.19 29.81 5.08
C THR A 688 19.34 30.41 6.21
N HIS A 689 18.28 31.13 5.86
CA HIS A 689 17.39 31.72 6.85
C HIS A 689 16.61 30.65 7.63
N ARG A 690 16.20 29.55 6.98
CA ARG A 690 15.59 28.40 7.67
C ARG A 690 16.56 27.69 8.60
N CYS A 691 17.84 27.60 8.27
CA CYS A 691 18.87 27.08 9.19
C CYS A 691 18.90 27.90 10.48
N LEU A 692 18.98 29.24 10.38
CA LEU A 692 18.96 30.14 11.54
C LEU A 692 17.65 30.01 12.34
N SER A 693 16.51 29.93 11.67
CA SER A 693 15.21 29.71 12.33
C SER A 693 15.16 28.37 13.08
N ILE A 694 15.78 27.32 12.53
CA ILE A 694 15.86 26.00 13.16
C ILE A 694 16.81 26.01 14.36
N GLU A 695 17.94 26.70 14.28
CA GLU A 695 18.86 26.87 15.42
C GLU A 695 18.17 27.60 16.56
N GLN A 696 17.47 28.70 16.27
CA GLN A 696 16.66 29.41 17.24
C GLN A 696 15.57 28.50 17.83
N PHE A 697 14.83 27.76 16.99
CA PHE A 697 13.83 26.80 17.47
C PHE A 697 14.46 25.75 18.40
N ASN A 698 15.60 25.17 18.02
CA ASN A 698 16.28 24.13 18.78
C ASN A 698 16.89 24.65 20.08
N ALA A 699 17.33 25.91 20.14
CA ALA A 699 17.80 26.55 21.36
C ALA A 699 16.66 26.75 22.38
N HIS A 700 15.45 27.09 21.89
CA HIS A 700 14.28 27.32 22.75
C HIS A 700 13.43 26.07 23.03
N ASN A 701 13.64 24.97 22.30
CA ASN A 701 12.86 23.74 22.44
C ASN A 701 13.74 22.57 22.87
N HIS A 702 13.52 22.04 24.07
CA HIS A 702 14.30 20.90 24.58
C HIS A 702 13.81 19.55 24.01
N TRP A 703 12.50 19.30 24.04
CA TRP A 703 11.87 18.00 23.72
C TRP A 703 11.39 17.85 22.27
N LYS A 704 11.47 18.94 21.50
CA LYS A 704 11.16 18.96 20.06
C LYS A 704 12.35 19.60 19.37
N LYS A 705 12.90 18.90 18.39
CA LYS A 705 13.97 19.42 17.56
C LYS A 705 13.51 19.43 16.11
N ARG A 706 13.98 20.42 15.35
CA ARG A 706 13.85 20.50 13.91
C ARG A 706 15.22 20.24 13.29
N GLY A 707 15.21 19.65 12.11
CA GLY A 707 16.39 19.47 11.27
C GLY A 707 16.07 19.86 9.84
N ILE A 708 17.09 20.26 9.10
CA ILE A 708 17.01 20.54 7.68
C ILE A 708 18.24 19.95 7.00
N SER A 709 18.07 19.42 5.80
CA SER A 709 19.16 18.94 4.96
C SER A 709 18.83 19.24 3.50
N THR A 710 19.87 19.48 2.72
CA THR A 710 19.82 19.51 1.26
C THR A 710 20.84 18.51 0.72
N ILE A 711 20.48 17.81 -0.34
CA ILE A 711 21.24 16.69 -0.91
C ILE A 711 21.22 16.87 -2.44
N PRO A 712 22.38 16.90 -3.13
CA PRO A 712 22.42 16.93 -4.58
C PRO A 712 22.06 15.56 -5.17
N LEU A 713 21.60 15.53 -6.42
CA LEU A 713 21.26 14.27 -7.10
C LEU A 713 21.86 14.22 -8.51
N LYS A 714 22.57 13.14 -8.81
CA LYS A 714 22.99 12.75 -10.15
C LYS A 714 22.53 11.32 -10.42
N PHE A 715 21.41 11.18 -11.12
CA PHE A 715 20.85 9.87 -11.47
C PHE A 715 21.09 9.53 -12.95
N ARG A 716 21.66 8.36 -13.24
CA ARG A 716 21.95 7.94 -14.62
C ARG A 716 20.72 7.35 -15.30
N ILE A 717 20.50 7.71 -16.56
CA ILE A 717 19.45 7.12 -17.41
C ILE A 717 20.06 6.17 -18.44
N GLY A 718 19.49 4.97 -18.54
CA GLY A 718 19.80 3.99 -19.56
C GLY A 718 20.21 2.63 -18.98
N PHE A 719 20.02 1.58 -19.78
CA PHE A 719 20.47 0.24 -19.43
C PHE A 719 21.96 0.07 -19.77
N SER A 720 22.64 -0.79 -19.01
CA SER A 720 24.10 -0.99 -19.08
C SER A 720 24.62 -1.53 -20.43
N LYS A 721 23.79 -2.25 -21.21
CA LYS A 721 24.14 -2.71 -22.55
C LYS A 721 23.31 -1.99 -23.61
N GLY A 722 23.97 -1.57 -24.69
CA GLY A 722 23.36 -0.76 -25.75
C GLY A 722 22.05 -1.34 -26.32
N PHE A 723 22.00 -2.65 -26.58
CA PHE A 723 20.83 -3.31 -27.16
C PHE A 723 19.58 -3.32 -26.25
N TYR A 724 19.68 -3.00 -24.96
CA TYR A 724 18.49 -2.80 -24.12
C TYR A 724 17.83 -1.44 -24.34
N ASN A 725 18.53 -0.50 -24.96
CA ASN A 725 18.06 0.86 -25.22
C ASN A 725 17.51 0.97 -26.66
N GLN A 726 16.67 0.02 -27.05
CA GLN A 726 16.01 0.00 -28.36
C GLN A 726 14.50 0.09 -28.19
N VAL A 727 13.83 0.75 -29.14
CA VAL A 727 12.37 0.84 -29.23
C VAL A 727 11.96 0.69 -30.68
N VAL A 728 10.85 -0.01 -30.92
CA VAL A 728 10.25 -0.12 -32.25
C VAL A 728 9.01 0.77 -32.27
N TRP A 729 8.99 1.70 -33.22
CA TRP A 729 7.82 2.52 -33.50
C TRP A 729 7.05 1.88 -34.65
N PHE A 730 5.86 1.36 -34.36
CA PHE A 730 4.91 1.01 -35.40
C PHE A 730 4.12 2.29 -35.73
N THR A 731 4.41 2.88 -36.89
CA THR A 731 3.69 4.04 -37.43
C THR A 731 2.34 3.66 -37.99
#